data_AF-A0A4P9JD71-F1
#
_entry.id   AF-A0A4P9JD71-F1
#
_cell.length_a   1.000
_cell.length_b   1.000
_cell.length_c   1.000
_cell.angle_alpha   90.00
_cell.angle_beta   90.00
_cell.angle_gamma   90.00
#
_symmetry.space_group_name_H-M   'P 1'
#
loop_
_entity.id
_entity.type
_entity.pdbx_description
1 polymer ?
#
loop_
_entity_poly.entity_id
_entity_poly.type
_entity_poly.pdbx_seq_one_letter_code
_entity_poly.pdbx_strand_id
1 'polypeptide(L)'
;MTDAVAARPLPSAPARPAPAAPARGPGAGTGPAAVAGRPAPVADWVTIPELYADPFPVFERLRAEGGVHWVPAVGRYLVTSYAAVHDTEMDQETFSANERGSLMIRAMGHSMLRKDDPDHLVERRAWQPVLRPSVVKRAWRPVFERNADRYLAELREKGPGADLVWDFAAPYAAENLRAITGLHNVTQQDLQRWSQTMIDATGNYADDPEVWARGEASFDEVDAALDEMLDWHRAHPDDSLLSALVALPDYQMPVESIRANLKMTIGGGLNEPRDAIGVAAWALLRDPAQRRLVEADPALWDAVFDESIRWVAPIGMYSRQVTRDVALQGVHLPAGARLGICLLSANRDEAQWRDPARFDVTRSGEGAHLAFGKGVHVCLGAWVARAEVADVALPRLFAALPGLDLHPERPPRAGGWVFRGMDEFPVTWGVGSSGGATAAGAPAVPVAGRSGHGAPEPGAARGPQVAVVGSGPAGCYTAQAVRRRLPGAQVTVFDARPEPYGLVRYGVAPDHQGTKAVADQFARLFEQEGVHFVGSTRVHTGAAAEDVVLHGRPAQSAPAVRSQDAEGAELTLEQLRGAFDAVVLATGLRRDAALAVPGADRPGVVGSGELTRWLNAEPETCGGARGAATAVPELGGTTAVVGMGNVAMDVVRLLAKTTRDLDGSDVHDAAHAALAGRLTTVHVVGRSLPARAKFDPVMLREVLDLPGVEHVVHGVEAGQLGAAGDPRSAVVAELLRGRTGAGAGHPGGDPGEVNGGAEAPGEEGHPAPARLRVHWWFGHAPTRVLGDDATPVSRHAAGRGAGADGGGAPSGEGERSRVTGLEIASCDRPADGAEPGVRLAVDSVVTAIGFRAGEDDLVAALPALKEEARESGRVGPGLYVAGWARRGPRGTIPSQRTDARQLAEAIAEDLGEGAGEGGGVDGGDGRGGGGGADTALAGTPGVPAAGRRRAGLVELRPYLGRATDYDGWRRIDAVERAAAPVGRARAKLLDRRHLRLLAASATAAPHHAPAGARGTEPGGTATAAGTTTDAPASGDAASGLASGDAASGLASGDAAGADRPPLTVLFATESGNAELVAEEVAGHLADRYAVEVVDLAGVDPAVPGALDPSRPHLLISSTYGDGELPTSARAFHAGLLAARPDLTGLRFAVFGLGDRSYHATYSRGSEVLEQALRECGAERVGAYGRHDAGGRDLAADLALPWADEAVAALSAGTAQTAVS
;
A
#
# COMPACT_ATOMS: atom_id res chain seq x y z
N MET A 1 51.54 -55.75 10.32
CA MET A 1 52.94 -55.30 10.45
C MET A 1 52.89 -53.79 10.59
N THR A 2 53.40 -53.16 11.66
CA THR A 2 54.15 -53.68 12.81
C THR A 2 54.04 -52.69 13.99
N ASP A 3 54.26 -53.18 15.20
CA ASP A 3 54.45 -52.48 16.47
C ASP A 3 55.31 -51.19 16.34
N ALA A 4 55.01 -50.05 16.98
CA ALA A 4 54.78 -49.75 18.40
C ALA A 4 56.07 -49.63 19.26
N VAL A 5 56.42 -48.40 19.66
CA VAL A 5 57.27 -48.01 20.81
C VAL A 5 56.76 -46.62 21.27
N ALA A 6 55.91 -46.47 22.30
CA ALA A 6 56.15 -46.63 23.74
C ALA A 6 56.93 -45.45 24.40
N ALA A 7 56.22 -44.63 25.19
CA ALA A 7 56.77 -43.81 26.27
C ALA A 7 55.73 -43.66 27.42
N ARG A 8 56.18 -43.84 28.66
CA ARG A 8 55.40 -43.88 29.92
C ARG A 8 56.40 -43.67 31.08
N PRO A 9 55.98 -43.44 32.33
CA PRO A 9 55.18 -42.36 32.94
C PRO A 9 56.07 -41.40 33.79
N LEU A 10 55.50 -40.52 34.64
CA LEU A 10 55.88 -40.22 36.06
C LEU A 10 54.98 -39.06 36.63
N PRO A 11 54.94 -38.75 37.95
CA PRO A 11 53.67 -38.42 38.63
C PRO A 11 53.63 -37.14 39.50
N SER A 12 52.41 -36.79 39.93
CA SER A 12 51.99 -36.11 41.18
C SER A 12 52.81 -34.96 41.80
N ALA A 13 52.16 -33.80 41.97
CA ALA A 13 52.53 -32.77 42.95
C ALA A 13 51.26 -32.08 43.55
N PRO A 14 51.32 -31.46 44.75
CA PRO A 14 50.16 -31.36 45.64
C PRO A 14 49.51 -29.95 45.77
N ALA A 15 48.41 -29.89 46.52
CA ALA A 15 47.61 -28.70 46.82
C ALA A 15 48.35 -27.58 47.59
N ARG A 16 47.91 -26.34 47.42
CA ARG A 16 48.25 -25.17 48.26
C ARG A 16 47.06 -24.21 48.47
N PRO A 17 47.09 -23.34 49.50
CA PRO A 17 45.89 -22.96 50.26
C PRO A 17 45.37 -21.53 50.01
N ALA A 18 44.23 -21.22 50.65
CA ALA A 18 43.52 -19.95 50.59
C ALA A 18 44.33 -18.71 51.05
N PRO A 19 44.16 -17.55 50.41
CA PRO A 19 44.66 -16.26 50.90
C PRO A 19 43.68 -15.58 51.87
N ALA A 20 44.22 -14.85 52.84
CA ALA A 20 43.48 -14.14 53.89
C ALA A 20 43.05 -12.71 53.49
N ALA A 21 42.17 -12.12 54.30
CA ALA A 21 41.57 -10.80 54.06
C ALA A 21 42.58 -9.62 54.07
N PRO A 22 42.37 -8.58 53.24
CA PRO A 22 43.18 -7.36 53.23
C PRO A 22 42.82 -6.39 54.38
N ALA A 23 43.81 -5.67 54.88
CA ALA A 23 43.67 -4.69 55.94
C ALA A 23 43.19 -3.31 55.42
N ARG A 24 42.59 -2.51 56.31
CA ARG A 24 41.99 -1.19 56.01
C ARG A 24 43.04 -0.10 55.74
N GLY A 25 42.78 0.72 54.72
CA GLY A 25 43.29 2.10 54.59
C GLY A 25 42.15 3.13 54.75
N PRO A 26 42.39 4.35 55.28
CA PRO A 26 41.34 5.33 55.54
C PRO A 26 41.22 6.42 54.46
N GLY A 27 40.00 6.96 54.28
CA GLY A 27 39.75 8.18 53.49
C GLY A 27 38.60 8.01 52.50
N ALA A 28 37.45 8.64 52.76
CA ALA A 28 36.24 8.44 51.97
C ALA A 28 36.18 9.35 50.73
N GLY A 29 35.90 8.74 49.57
CA GLY A 29 35.28 9.36 48.41
C GLY A 29 34.12 8.44 47.98
N THR A 30 32.96 9.01 47.64
CA THR A 30 31.73 8.25 47.37
C THR A 30 31.88 7.32 46.16
N GLY A 31 31.86 6.01 46.39
CA GLY A 31 31.85 5.00 45.32
C GLY A 31 30.50 4.95 44.58
N PRO A 32 30.44 4.27 43.41
CA PRO A 32 29.19 4.08 42.68
C PRO A 32 28.17 3.34 43.56
N ALA A 33 26.90 3.74 43.44
CA ALA A 33 25.82 3.11 44.20
C ALA A 33 25.74 1.62 43.85
N ALA A 34 25.69 0.76 44.89
CA ALA A 34 25.54 -0.67 44.68
C ALA A 34 24.23 -0.96 43.93
N VAL A 35 24.31 -1.74 42.84
CA VAL A 35 23.16 -2.15 42.05
C VAL A 35 22.27 -3.04 42.91
N ALA A 36 21.16 -2.47 43.41
CA ALA A 36 20.29 -3.14 44.35
C ALA A 36 19.43 -4.21 43.64
N GLY A 37 19.84 -5.48 43.76
CA GLY A 37 19.07 -6.63 43.28
C GLY A 37 19.27 -7.86 44.17
N ARG A 38 18.28 -8.75 44.22
CA ARG A 38 18.38 -10.05 44.90
C ARG A 38 19.29 -11.00 44.11
N PRO A 39 20.03 -11.93 44.74
CA PRO A 39 20.72 -12.98 43.99
C PRO A 39 19.71 -13.82 43.20
N ALA A 40 20.10 -14.29 42.02
CA ALA A 40 19.22 -15.12 41.20
C ALA A 40 18.89 -16.44 41.91
N PRO A 41 17.61 -16.85 41.96
CA PRO A 41 17.23 -18.20 42.38
C PRO A 41 17.89 -19.26 41.47
N VAL A 42 18.23 -20.41 42.07
CA VAL A 42 18.81 -21.56 41.37
C VAL A 42 17.71 -22.57 41.07
N ALA A 43 17.54 -22.93 39.81
CA ALA A 43 16.60 -23.95 39.35
C ALA A 43 17.39 -25.20 38.90
N ASP A 44 17.91 -25.94 39.87
CA ASP A 44 18.63 -27.21 39.71
C ASP A 44 17.72 -28.40 39.38
N TRP A 45 16.41 -28.25 39.60
CA TRP A 45 15.35 -29.17 39.20
C TRP A 45 15.10 -29.23 37.68
N VAL A 46 15.63 -28.29 36.90
CA VAL A 46 15.43 -28.22 35.44
C VAL A 46 16.42 -29.14 34.72
N THR A 47 15.92 -30.09 33.93
CA THR A 47 16.76 -30.97 33.11
C THR A 47 16.61 -30.70 31.61
N ILE A 48 17.69 -30.94 30.84
CA ILE A 48 17.68 -30.81 29.37
C ILE A 48 16.66 -31.76 28.70
N PRO A 49 16.50 -33.05 29.11
CA PRO A 49 15.49 -33.93 28.52
C PRO A 49 14.05 -33.45 28.70
N GLU A 50 13.71 -32.88 29.86
CA GLU A 50 12.37 -32.30 30.10
C GLU A 50 12.14 -31.09 29.21
N LEU A 51 13.10 -30.15 29.16
CA LEU A 51 13.04 -29.00 28.25
C LEU A 51 12.87 -29.44 26.79
N TYR A 52 13.60 -30.46 26.33
CA TYR A 52 13.51 -30.94 24.96
C TYR A 52 12.15 -31.54 24.62
N ALA A 53 11.57 -32.33 25.52
CA ALA A 53 10.27 -32.97 25.30
C ALA A 53 9.12 -31.94 25.35
N ASP A 54 8.96 -31.28 26.49
CA ASP A 54 7.95 -30.24 26.69
C ASP A 54 8.47 -29.15 27.65
N PRO A 55 8.94 -28.01 27.11
CA PRO A 55 9.49 -26.95 27.93
C PRO A 55 8.42 -26.07 28.60
N PHE A 56 7.15 -26.15 28.20
CA PHE A 56 6.13 -25.21 28.69
C PHE A 56 5.88 -25.29 30.20
N PRO A 57 5.73 -26.48 30.83
CA PRO A 57 5.57 -26.58 32.30
C PRO A 57 6.79 -26.06 33.07
N VAL A 58 8.00 -26.24 32.50
CA VAL A 58 9.24 -25.69 33.08
C VAL A 58 9.21 -24.16 33.04
N PHE A 59 8.86 -23.60 31.88
CA PHE A 59 8.78 -22.15 31.68
C PHE A 59 7.68 -21.48 32.52
N GLU A 60 6.49 -22.07 32.62
CA GLU A 60 5.39 -21.61 33.49
C GLU A 60 5.86 -21.46 34.94
N ARG A 61 6.54 -22.49 35.48
CA ARG A 61 7.10 -22.45 36.83
C ARG A 61 8.21 -21.40 36.97
N LEU A 62 9.12 -21.28 35.99
CA LEU A 62 10.17 -20.26 36.02
C LEU A 62 9.61 -18.83 35.94
N ARG A 63 8.52 -18.59 35.19
CA ARG A 63 7.81 -17.30 35.20
C ARG A 63 7.19 -17.03 36.57
N ALA A 64 6.46 -17.98 37.13
CA ALA A 64 5.81 -17.86 38.44
C ALA A 64 6.80 -17.63 39.62
N GLU A 65 8.01 -18.21 39.55
CA GLU A 65 9.08 -17.99 40.55
C GLU A 65 9.88 -16.68 40.34
N GLY A 66 9.56 -15.91 39.29
CA GLY A 66 10.04 -14.54 39.07
C GLY A 66 10.91 -14.31 37.83
N GLY A 67 10.85 -15.18 36.83
CA GLY A 67 11.28 -14.91 35.45
C GLY A 67 12.79 -14.90 35.14
N VAL A 68 13.67 -14.85 36.16
CA VAL A 68 15.14 -14.83 35.97
C VAL A 68 15.82 -15.79 36.94
N HIS A 69 16.34 -16.91 36.43
CA HIS A 69 16.86 -18.03 37.22
C HIS A 69 18.21 -18.53 36.71
N TRP A 70 19.14 -18.85 37.61
CA TRP A 70 20.33 -19.64 37.24
C TRP A 70 19.95 -21.11 37.06
N VAL A 71 20.25 -21.68 35.90
CA VAL A 71 19.95 -23.08 35.57
C VAL A 71 21.26 -23.85 35.39
N PRO A 72 21.71 -24.63 36.39
CA PRO A 72 23.00 -25.33 36.35
C PRO A 72 23.16 -26.27 35.15
N ALA A 73 22.09 -26.98 34.77
CA ALA A 73 22.10 -27.92 33.64
C ALA A 73 22.35 -27.25 32.27
N VAL A 74 22.03 -25.95 32.14
CA VAL A 74 22.26 -25.15 30.92
C VAL A 74 23.52 -24.27 31.06
N GLY A 75 23.98 -24.01 32.29
CA GLY A 75 25.14 -23.14 32.57
C GLY A 75 24.89 -21.66 32.23
N ARG A 76 23.62 -21.23 32.30
CA ARG A 76 23.12 -19.88 31.94
C ARG A 76 22.07 -19.40 32.95
N TYR A 77 21.86 -18.09 32.98
CA TYR A 77 20.65 -17.49 33.55
C TYR A 77 19.53 -17.52 32.51
N LEU A 78 18.46 -18.28 32.73
CA LEU A 78 17.30 -18.24 31.83
C LEU A 78 16.40 -17.04 32.17
N VAL A 79 16.04 -16.30 31.13
CA VAL A 79 15.16 -15.14 31.17
C VAL A 79 13.86 -15.54 30.46
N THR A 80 12.76 -15.67 31.22
CA THR A 80 11.55 -16.37 30.78
C THR A 80 10.28 -15.52 30.74
N SER A 81 10.22 -14.36 31.41
CA SER A 81 9.06 -13.46 31.30
C SER A 81 9.17 -12.52 30.09
N TYR A 82 8.03 -12.16 29.50
CA TYR A 82 7.94 -11.29 28.32
C TYR A 82 8.62 -9.94 28.58
N ALA A 83 8.36 -9.31 29.72
CA ALA A 83 8.96 -8.04 30.08
C ALA A 83 10.50 -8.13 30.16
N ALA A 84 11.04 -9.15 30.83
CA ALA A 84 12.49 -9.31 30.96
C ALA A 84 13.17 -9.59 29.62
N VAL A 85 12.56 -10.44 28.77
CA VAL A 85 13.04 -10.71 27.40
C VAL A 85 13.01 -9.42 26.57
N HIS A 86 11.91 -8.67 26.62
CA HIS A 86 11.76 -7.41 25.91
C HIS A 86 12.82 -6.38 26.32
N ASP A 87 13.04 -6.20 27.64
CA ASP A 87 14.05 -5.29 28.17
C ASP A 87 15.46 -5.65 27.66
N THR A 88 15.81 -6.94 27.63
CA THR A 88 17.12 -7.39 27.12
C THR A 88 17.32 -7.17 25.62
N GLU A 89 16.25 -7.05 24.84
CA GLU A 89 16.32 -6.76 23.39
C GLU A 89 16.46 -5.26 23.09
N MET A 90 16.14 -4.38 24.04
CA MET A 90 16.21 -2.93 23.88
C MET A 90 17.56 -2.32 24.27
N ASP A 91 18.41 -3.06 24.98
CA ASP A 91 19.67 -2.57 25.56
C ASP A 91 20.86 -3.49 25.19
N GLN A 92 21.36 -3.34 23.95
CA GLN A 92 22.54 -4.06 23.46
C GLN A 92 23.84 -3.67 24.20
N GLU A 93 23.90 -2.46 24.79
CA GLU A 93 25.08 -2.00 25.53
C GLU A 93 25.27 -2.79 26.82
N THR A 94 24.19 -3.14 27.51
CA THR A 94 24.19 -4.00 28.70
C THR A 94 24.12 -5.48 28.37
N PHE A 95 23.32 -5.86 27.36
CA PHE A 95 23.07 -7.23 26.95
C PHE A 95 23.64 -7.47 25.54
N SER A 96 24.95 -7.65 25.47
CA SER A 96 25.67 -7.87 24.21
C SER A 96 25.29 -9.21 23.55
N ALA A 97 25.21 -9.23 22.23
CA ALA A 97 25.08 -10.45 21.43
C ALA A 97 26.42 -11.21 21.28
N ASN A 98 27.55 -10.55 21.55
CA ASN A 98 28.91 -11.07 21.40
C ASN A 98 29.38 -11.87 22.64
N GLU A 99 28.84 -13.08 22.80
CA GLU A 99 29.18 -13.96 23.92
C GLU A 99 30.57 -14.61 23.78
N ARG A 100 31.41 -14.45 24.82
CA ARG A 100 32.69 -15.17 24.95
C ARG A 100 32.49 -16.68 25.04
N GLY A 101 33.09 -17.42 24.11
CA GLY A 101 32.97 -18.88 24.03
C GLY A 101 31.65 -19.36 23.43
N SER A 102 30.98 -18.51 22.62
CA SER A 102 29.73 -18.86 21.95
C SER A 102 29.86 -20.10 21.06
N LEU A 103 28.98 -21.09 21.29
CA LEU A 103 28.85 -22.27 20.44
C LEU A 103 28.49 -21.89 19.00
N MET A 104 27.70 -20.84 18.81
CA MET A 104 27.31 -20.36 17.48
C MET A 104 28.50 -19.80 16.70
N ILE A 105 29.40 -19.05 17.36
CA ILE A 105 30.61 -18.53 16.70
C ILE A 105 31.52 -19.69 16.27
N ARG A 106 31.59 -20.78 17.05
CA ARG A 106 32.29 -22.02 16.64
C ARG A 106 31.59 -22.73 15.48
N ALA A 107 30.26 -22.88 15.53
CA ALA A 107 29.50 -23.66 14.55
C ALA A 107 29.29 -22.97 13.19
N MET A 108 29.24 -21.64 13.16
CA MET A 108 28.86 -20.86 11.97
C MET A 108 29.83 -19.70 11.65
N GLY A 109 30.82 -19.42 12.49
CA GLY A 109 31.67 -18.24 12.37
C GLY A 109 31.06 -16.99 13.02
N HIS A 110 31.81 -15.89 13.02
CA HIS A 110 31.40 -14.64 13.69
C HIS A 110 30.47 -13.80 12.80
N SER A 111 29.21 -14.24 12.70
CA SER A 111 28.16 -13.55 11.93
C SER A 111 27.64 -12.27 12.64
N MET A 112 26.89 -11.45 11.90
CA MET A 112 26.24 -10.24 12.39
C MET A 112 25.30 -10.49 13.59
N LEU A 113 24.74 -11.69 13.73
CA LEU A 113 23.86 -12.07 14.86
C LEU A 113 24.64 -12.25 16.18
N ARG A 114 25.98 -12.20 16.15
CA ARG A 114 26.87 -12.25 17.32
C ARG A 114 27.84 -11.06 17.38
N LYS A 115 27.51 -9.97 16.68
CA LYS A 115 28.19 -8.66 16.77
C LYS A 115 27.22 -7.66 17.37
N ASP A 116 27.74 -6.67 18.08
CA ASP A 116 26.97 -5.50 18.50
C ASP A 116 27.20 -4.36 17.48
N ASP A 117 26.45 -3.27 17.58
CA ASP A 117 26.71 -2.07 16.77
C ASP A 117 28.05 -1.41 17.17
N PRO A 118 28.80 -0.79 16.23
CA PRO A 118 28.40 -0.46 14.86
C PRO A 118 28.59 -1.58 13.82
N ASP A 119 29.38 -2.62 14.11
CA ASP A 119 29.79 -3.63 13.12
C ASP A 119 28.59 -4.44 12.60
N HIS A 120 27.67 -4.80 13.51
CA HIS A 120 26.40 -5.45 13.15
C HIS A 120 25.59 -4.63 12.14
N LEU A 121 25.38 -3.33 12.39
CA LEU A 121 24.59 -2.45 11.51
C LEU A 121 25.16 -2.38 10.09
N VAL A 122 26.48 -2.38 9.93
CA VAL A 122 27.14 -2.35 8.61
C VAL A 122 26.83 -3.63 7.82
N GLU A 123 27.06 -4.80 8.42
CA GLU A 123 26.81 -6.08 7.75
C GLU A 123 25.31 -6.30 7.48
N ARG A 124 24.44 -5.93 8.44
CA ARG A 124 22.98 -6.00 8.29
C ARG A 124 22.48 -5.15 7.12
N ARG A 125 23.02 -3.93 6.94
CA ARG A 125 22.65 -3.04 5.83
C ARG A 125 23.02 -3.61 4.47
N ALA A 126 24.15 -4.31 4.36
CA ALA A 126 24.56 -5.00 3.13
C ALA A 126 23.68 -6.21 2.78
N TRP A 127 23.18 -6.93 3.80
CA TRP A 127 22.35 -8.14 3.65
C TRP A 127 20.86 -7.84 3.40
N GLN A 128 20.37 -6.69 3.88
CA GLN A 128 18.95 -6.32 3.83
C GLN A 128 18.30 -6.18 2.43
N PRO A 129 18.94 -5.66 1.36
CA PRO A 129 18.24 -5.22 0.15
C PRO A 129 17.36 -6.29 -0.50
N VAL A 130 17.83 -7.53 -0.60
CA VAL A 130 17.10 -8.64 -1.23
C VAL A 130 15.94 -9.19 -0.39
N LEU A 131 15.86 -8.82 0.89
CA LEU A 131 14.87 -9.29 1.87
C LEU A 131 13.76 -8.24 2.13
N ARG A 132 13.80 -7.09 1.44
CA ARG A 132 12.79 -6.02 1.57
C ARG A 132 11.43 -6.45 1.00
N PRO A 133 10.29 -5.99 1.55
CA PRO A 133 8.95 -6.41 1.11
C PRO A 133 8.70 -6.30 -0.39
N SER A 134 9.19 -5.23 -1.03
CA SER A 134 9.07 -5.01 -2.48
C SER A 134 9.83 -6.05 -3.30
N VAL A 135 11.02 -6.48 -2.86
CA VAL A 135 11.82 -7.52 -3.52
C VAL A 135 11.22 -8.90 -3.25
N VAL A 136 10.77 -9.19 -2.02
CA VAL A 136 10.04 -10.42 -1.71
C VAL A 136 8.81 -10.59 -2.60
N LYS A 137 8.00 -9.54 -2.75
CA LYS A 137 6.81 -9.56 -3.61
C LYS A 137 7.14 -9.70 -5.10
N ARG A 138 8.20 -9.05 -5.59
CA ARG A 138 8.61 -9.07 -7.01
C ARG A 138 9.32 -10.35 -7.41
N ALA A 139 10.41 -10.68 -6.72
CA ALA A 139 11.35 -11.72 -7.12
C ALA A 139 11.03 -13.08 -6.46
N TRP A 140 10.73 -13.09 -5.17
CA TRP A 140 10.68 -14.33 -4.39
C TRP A 140 9.30 -15.00 -4.36
N ARG A 141 8.20 -14.23 -4.24
CA ARG A 141 6.84 -14.81 -4.24
C ARG A 141 6.56 -15.70 -5.46
N PRO A 142 6.95 -15.34 -6.71
CA PRO A 142 6.79 -16.24 -7.86
C PRO A 142 7.67 -17.50 -7.79
N VAL A 143 8.82 -17.47 -7.09
CA VAL A 143 9.67 -18.65 -6.84
C VAL A 143 8.96 -19.57 -5.85
N PHE A 144 8.48 -19.03 -4.73
CA PHE A 144 7.75 -19.77 -3.70
C PHE A 144 6.53 -20.47 -4.30
N GLU A 145 5.75 -19.79 -5.13
CA GLU A 145 4.57 -20.38 -5.77
C GLU A 145 4.91 -21.61 -6.65
N ARG A 146 6.00 -21.54 -7.43
CA ARG A 146 6.47 -22.68 -8.24
C ARG A 146 6.99 -23.83 -7.39
N ASN A 147 7.74 -23.52 -6.33
CA ASN A 147 8.30 -24.52 -5.43
C ASN A 147 7.20 -25.21 -4.61
N ALA A 148 6.18 -24.47 -4.17
CA ALA A 148 5.01 -25.04 -3.51
C ALA A 148 4.27 -26.03 -4.42
N ASP A 149 4.00 -25.64 -5.68
CA ASP A 149 3.34 -26.53 -6.64
C ASP A 149 4.14 -27.82 -6.91
N ARG A 150 5.47 -27.70 -7.01
CA ARG A 150 6.38 -28.84 -7.14
C ARG A 150 6.31 -29.77 -5.92
N TYR A 151 6.60 -29.28 -4.72
CA TYR A 151 6.71 -30.15 -3.55
C TYR A 151 5.34 -30.66 -3.06
N LEU A 152 4.24 -29.96 -3.35
CA LEU A 152 2.90 -30.51 -3.16
C LEU A 152 2.59 -31.64 -4.17
N ALA A 153 3.13 -31.61 -5.38
CA ALA A 153 3.03 -32.75 -6.30
C ALA A 153 3.85 -33.95 -5.77
N GLU A 154 5.11 -33.73 -5.36
CA GLU A 154 5.95 -34.78 -4.76
C GLU A 154 5.32 -35.39 -3.48
N LEU A 155 4.67 -34.58 -2.63
CA LEU A 155 3.90 -35.04 -1.46
C LEU A 155 2.67 -35.88 -1.87
N ARG A 156 1.91 -35.44 -2.89
CA ARG A 156 0.75 -36.19 -3.41
C ARG A 156 1.14 -37.54 -3.99
N GLU A 157 2.29 -37.63 -4.66
CA GLU A 157 2.82 -38.87 -5.24
C GLU A 157 3.22 -39.89 -4.16
N LYS A 158 3.72 -39.44 -3.00
CA LYS A 158 3.99 -40.30 -1.83
C LYS A 158 2.70 -40.85 -1.20
N GLY A 159 1.62 -40.08 -1.26
CA GLY A 159 0.28 -40.49 -0.80
C GLY A 159 0.07 -40.38 0.72
N PRO A 160 -1.15 -40.66 1.21
CA PRO A 160 -1.48 -40.56 2.63
C PRO A 160 -0.58 -41.43 3.52
N GLY A 161 -0.17 -40.88 4.66
CA GLY A 161 0.86 -41.44 5.54
C GLY A 161 2.25 -40.83 5.32
N ALA A 162 2.43 -39.99 4.31
CA ALA A 162 3.59 -39.11 4.16
C ALA A 162 3.78 -38.17 5.36
N ASP A 163 5.02 -37.73 5.58
CA ASP A 163 5.39 -36.82 6.65
C ASP A 163 5.39 -35.37 6.14
N LEU A 164 4.48 -34.52 6.63
CA LEU A 164 4.30 -33.16 6.14
C LEU A 164 5.55 -32.28 6.31
N VAL A 165 6.38 -32.55 7.33
CA VAL A 165 7.61 -31.79 7.57
C VAL A 165 8.66 -32.18 6.55
N TRP A 166 9.00 -33.47 6.48
CA TRP A 166 10.14 -33.93 5.68
C TRP A 166 9.81 -34.15 4.20
N ASP A 167 8.55 -34.43 3.87
CA ASP A 167 8.11 -34.66 2.49
C ASP A 167 7.59 -33.40 1.78
N PHE A 168 7.35 -32.29 2.50
CA PHE A 168 6.93 -31.01 1.93
C PHE A 168 7.61 -29.79 2.54
N ALA A 169 7.44 -29.51 3.84
CA ALA A 169 7.84 -28.22 4.42
C ALA A 169 9.35 -27.97 4.33
N ALA A 170 10.17 -28.98 4.64
CA ALA A 170 11.63 -28.91 4.61
C ALA A 170 12.20 -28.77 3.18
N PRO A 171 11.83 -29.60 2.18
CA PRO A 171 12.34 -29.44 0.82
C PRO A 171 11.83 -28.15 0.14
N TYR A 172 10.62 -27.70 0.47
CA TYR A 172 10.10 -26.39 0.04
C TYR A 172 10.96 -25.23 0.58
N ALA A 173 11.16 -25.17 1.90
CA ALA A 173 11.96 -24.12 2.53
C ALA A 173 13.42 -24.13 2.07
N ALA A 174 14.00 -25.32 1.92
CA ALA A 174 15.37 -25.47 1.43
C ALA A 174 15.55 -24.96 -0.01
N GLU A 175 14.62 -25.25 -0.93
CA GLU A 175 14.71 -24.76 -2.32
C GLU A 175 14.43 -23.25 -2.42
N ASN A 176 13.53 -22.71 -1.58
CA ASN A 176 13.30 -21.27 -1.48
C ASN A 176 14.56 -20.54 -0.98
N LEU A 177 15.18 -21.04 0.08
CA LEU A 177 16.41 -20.47 0.63
C LEU A 177 17.59 -20.59 -0.35
N ARG A 178 17.71 -21.70 -1.08
CA ARG A 178 18.69 -21.89 -2.15
C ARG A 178 18.58 -20.81 -3.21
N ALA A 179 17.35 -20.50 -3.66
CA ALA A 179 17.09 -19.45 -4.64
C ALA A 179 17.38 -18.03 -4.10
N ILE A 180 17.01 -17.74 -2.85
CA ILE A 180 17.28 -16.44 -2.20
C ILE A 180 18.77 -16.21 -2.01
N THR A 181 19.50 -17.21 -1.51
CA THR A 181 20.95 -17.12 -1.30
C THR A 181 21.72 -17.06 -2.61
N GLY A 182 21.22 -17.70 -3.67
CA GLY A 182 21.92 -17.81 -4.95
C GLY A 182 22.95 -18.94 -4.97
N LEU A 183 22.80 -19.95 -4.10
CA LEU A 183 23.65 -21.15 -4.11
C LEU A 183 23.22 -22.10 -5.22
N HIS A 184 23.54 -21.75 -6.47
CA HIS A 184 23.06 -22.48 -7.65
C HIS A 184 23.75 -23.84 -7.85
N ASN A 185 24.95 -24.04 -7.29
CA ASN A 185 25.77 -25.26 -7.41
C ASN A 185 25.37 -26.42 -6.46
N VAL A 186 24.45 -26.22 -5.53
CA VAL A 186 24.10 -27.21 -4.49
C VAL A 186 22.64 -27.67 -4.61
N THR A 187 22.23 -28.68 -3.84
CA THR A 187 20.83 -29.15 -3.80
C THR A 187 20.10 -28.70 -2.54
N GLN A 188 18.77 -28.77 -2.56
CA GLN A 188 17.95 -28.59 -1.36
C GLN A 188 18.30 -29.60 -0.25
N GLN A 189 18.72 -30.83 -0.59
CA GLN A 189 19.17 -31.81 0.41
C GLN A 189 20.47 -31.40 1.11
N ASP A 190 21.35 -30.67 0.41
CA ASP A 190 22.57 -30.11 1.01
C ASP A 190 22.23 -29.03 2.01
N LEU A 191 21.36 -28.07 1.64
CA LEU A 191 20.90 -27.04 2.57
C LEU A 191 20.21 -27.61 3.81
N GLN A 192 19.37 -28.64 3.68
CA GLN A 192 18.76 -29.32 4.85
C GLN A 192 19.83 -29.93 5.77
N ARG A 193 20.81 -30.67 5.22
CA ARG A 193 21.92 -31.29 5.98
C ARG A 193 22.74 -30.21 6.70
N TRP A 194 23.11 -29.15 5.99
CA TRP A 194 23.94 -28.08 6.51
C TRP A 194 23.24 -27.31 7.62
N SER A 195 21.97 -26.91 7.40
CA SER A 195 21.18 -26.21 8.40
C SER A 195 21.05 -27.03 9.69
N GLN A 196 20.62 -28.29 9.59
CA GLN A 196 20.41 -29.14 10.76
C GLN A 196 21.72 -29.38 11.53
N THR A 197 22.82 -29.74 10.86
CA THR A 197 24.09 -30.05 11.54
C THR A 197 24.75 -28.82 12.17
N MET A 198 24.64 -27.63 11.57
CA MET A 198 25.12 -26.39 12.18
C MET A 198 24.23 -25.92 13.34
N ILE A 199 22.91 -26.20 13.29
CA ILE A 199 21.99 -25.97 14.41
C ILE A 199 22.30 -26.91 15.57
N ASP A 200 22.49 -28.21 15.31
CA ASP A 200 22.87 -29.21 16.31
C ASP A 200 24.18 -28.79 17.02
N ALA A 201 25.18 -28.35 16.25
CA ALA A 201 26.44 -27.82 16.77
C ALA A 201 26.26 -26.54 17.61
N THR A 202 25.38 -25.62 17.18
CA THR A 202 25.02 -24.43 17.97
C THR A 202 24.31 -24.78 19.28
N GLY A 203 23.55 -25.89 19.30
CA GLY A 203 22.87 -26.44 20.46
C GLY A 203 23.69 -27.46 21.28
N ASN A 204 24.97 -27.69 20.97
CA ASN A 204 25.79 -28.77 21.55
C ASN A 204 26.28 -28.48 22.98
N TYR A 205 25.35 -28.23 23.90
CA TYR A 205 25.63 -27.99 25.32
C TYR A 205 26.20 -29.21 26.07
N ALA A 206 26.13 -30.41 25.46
CA ALA A 206 26.74 -31.64 25.97
C ALA A 206 28.21 -31.83 25.53
N ASP A 207 28.72 -30.98 24.62
CA ASP A 207 30.06 -31.06 24.01
C ASP A 207 30.37 -32.41 23.32
N ASP A 208 29.38 -32.94 22.60
CA ASP A 208 29.51 -34.18 21.83
C ASP A 208 30.48 -33.98 20.63
N PRO A 209 31.57 -34.76 20.53
CA PRO A 209 32.55 -34.61 19.45
C PRO A 209 32.03 -35.04 18.07
N GLU A 210 31.04 -35.94 17.99
CA GLU A 210 30.46 -36.33 16.70
C GLU A 210 29.53 -35.25 16.14
N VAL A 211 28.82 -34.54 17.01
CA VAL A 211 28.03 -33.35 16.62
C VAL A 211 28.95 -32.27 16.06
N TRP A 212 30.10 -32.02 16.72
CA TRP A 212 31.10 -31.09 16.19
C TRP A 212 31.65 -31.52 14.84
N ALA A 213 32.05 -32.78 14.67
CA ALA A 213 32.58 -33.28 13.39
C ALA A 213 31.57 -33.14 12.23
N ARG A 214 30.27 -33.36 12.48
CA ARG A 214 29.21 -33.15 11.46
C ARG A 214 28.97 -31.68 11.14
N GLY A 215 29.02 -30.80 12.15
CA GLY A 215 28.90 -29.35 11.97
C GLY A 215 30.10 -28.76 11.21
N GLU A 216 31.32 -29.18 11.57
CA GLU A 216 32.58 -28.75 10.94
C GLU A 216 32.65 -29.21 9.47
N ALA A 217 32.20 -30.43 9.14
CA ALA A 217 32.10 -30.86 7.74
C ALA A 217 31.14 -29.98 6.90
N SER A 218 29.96 -29.64 7.44
CA SER A 218 29.01 -28.75 6.76
C SER A 218 29.52 -27.31 6.68
N PHE A 219 30.27 -26.84 7.67
CA PHE A 219 30.93 -25.54 7.67
C PHE A 219 31.92 -25.43 6.50
N ASP A 220 32.75 -26.45 6.28
CA ASP A 220 33.72 -26.50 5.18
C ASP A 220 33.03 -26.63 3.81
N GLU A 221 31.98 -27.45 3.71
CA GLU A 221 31.19 -27.63 2.49
C GLU A 221 30.50 -26.32 2.03
N VAL A 222 29.97 -25.53 2.97
CA VAL A 222 29.37 -24.21 2.67
C VAL A 222 30.41 -23.21 2.16
N ASP A 223 31.63 -23.20 2.72
CA ASP A 223 32.69 -22.29 2.25
C ASP A 223 33.13 -22.65 0.82
N ALA A 224 33.33 -23.94 0.54
CA ALA A 224 33.67 -24.41 -0.80
C ALA A 224 32.59 -24.07 -1.85
N ALA A 225 31.31 -24.22 -1.48
CA ALA A 225 30.19 -23.87 -2.36
C ALA A 225 30.06 -22.36 -2.58
N LEU A 226 30.29 -21.55 -1.54
CA LEU A 226 30.25 -20.09 -1.61
C LEU A 226 31.37 -19.52 -2.50
N ASP A 227 32.60 -20.01 -2.36
CA ASP A 227 33.74 -19.50 -3.11
C ASP A 227 33.51 -19.59 -4.64
N GLU A 228 32.95 -20.70 -5.13
CA GLU A 228 32.55 -20.87 -6.54
C GLU A 228 31.43 -19.88 -6.94
N MET A 229 30.43 -19.71 -6.07
CA MET A 229 29.27 -18.87 -6.36
C MET A 229 29.59 -17.36 -6.35
N LEU A 230 30.56 -16.90 -5.54
CA LEU A 230 31.01 -15.50 -5.58
C LEU A 230 31.61 -15.15 -6.96
N ASP A 231 32.40 -16.05 -7.55
CA ASP A 231 32.94 -15.88 -8.90
C ASP A 231 31.83 -15.97 -9.96
N TRP A 232 30.91 -16.92 -9.81
CA TRP A 232 29.78 -17.08 -10.74
C TRP A 232 28.86 -15.85 -10.79
N HIS A 233 28.50 -15.29 -9.64
CA HIS A 233 27.60 -14.14 -9.53
C HIS A 233 28.19 -12.84 -10.07
N ARG A 234 29.51 -12.64 -9.98
CA ARG A 234 30.19 -11.51 -10.64
C ARG A 234 30.08 -11.58 -12.18
N ALA A 235 29.91 -12.77 -12.74
CA ALA A 235 29.70 -12.98 -14.18
C ALA A 235 28.21 -13.06 -14.58
N HIS A 236 27.31 -13.43 -13.66
CA HIS A 236 25.90 -13.73 -13.94
C HIS A 236 24.95 -13.09 -12.89
N PRO A 237 24.80 -11.75 -12.88
CA PRO A 237 24.00 -11.06 -11.87
C PRO A 237 22.49 -11.36 -11.97
N ASP A 238 21.90 -11.82 -10.87
CA ASP A 238 20.46 -12.09 -10.69
C ASP A 238 19.85 -11.28 -9.51
N ASP A 239 18.67 -11.65 -8.99
CA ASP A 239 18.05 -11.02 -7.79
C ASP A 239 18.59 -11.54 -6.45
N SER A 240 19.48 -12.55 -6.44
CA SER A 240 19.91 -13.26 -5.22
C SER A 240 20.82 -12.46 -4.31
N LEU A 241 20.96 -12.95 -3.07
CA LEU A 241 21.77 -12.33 -2.03
C LEU A 241 23.24 -12.22 -2.43
N LEU A 242 23.83 -13.29 -2.95
CA LEU A 242 25.23 -13.28 -3.36
C LEU A 242 25.47 -12.36 -4.56
N SER A 243 24.56 -12.34 -5.55
CA SER A 243 24.56 -11.36 -6.65
C SER A 243 24.53 -9.91 -6.14
N ALA A 244 23.57 -9.58 -5.28
CA ALA A 244 23.43 -8.23 -4.73
C ALA A 244 24.66 -7.81 -3.91
N LEU A 245 25.25 -8.74 -3.15
CA LEU A 245 26.39 -8.48 -2.28
C LEU A 245 27.69 -8.22 -3.04
N VAL A 246 27.96 -8.96 -4.12
CA VAL A 246 29.16 -8.71 -4.97
C VAL A 246 29.01 -7.47 -5.86
N ALA A 247 27.79 -6.96 -6.03
CA ALA A 247 27.48 -5.77 -6.82
C ALA A 247 27.44 -4.46 -6.01
N LEU A 248 27.71 -4.49 -4.69
CA LEU A 248 27.72 -3.27 -3.85
C LEU A 248 28.89 -2.34 -4.24
N PRO A 249 28.63 -1.08 -4.63
CA PRO A 249 29.69 -0.18 -5.11
C PRO A 249 30.58 0.36 -3.98
N ASP A 250 29.99 0.73 -2.84
CA ASP A 250 30.66 1.49 -1.77
C ASP A 250 31.04 0.65 -0.54
N TYR A 251 30.79 -0.67 -0.57
CA TYR A 251 31.12 -1.58 0.52
C TYR A 251 31.36 -3.00 0.02
N GLN A 252 32.57 -3.51 0.23
CA GLN A 252 32.88 -4.93 0.03
C GLN A 252 32.91 -5.64 1.38
N MET A 253 31.96 -6.55 1.61
CA MET A 253 31.97 -7.38 2.81
C MET A 253 33.18 -8.32 2.78
N PRO A 254 33.99 -8.42 3.86
CA PRO A 254 35.09 -9.38 3.93
C PRO A 254 34.58 -10.81 3.74
N VAL A 255 35.29 -11.65 2.98
CA VAL A 255 34.82 -13.00 2.63
C VAL A 255 34.46 -13.85 3.86
N GLU A 256 35.20 -13.72 4.96
CA GLU A 256 34.90 -14.40 6.24
C GLU A 256 33.56 -13.94 6.85
N SER A 257 33.20 -12.67 6.72
CA SER A 257 31.87 -12.18 7.09
C SER A 257 30.79 -12.70 6.14
N ILE A 258 31.07 -12.83 4.83
CA ILE A 258 30.12 -13.45 3.88
C ILE A 258 29.87 -14.91 4.26
N ARG A 259 30.94 -15.69 4.49
CA ARG A 259 30.91 -17.08 4.95
C ARG A 259 30.09 -17.23 6.22
N ALA A 260 30.40 -16.43 7.25
CA ALA A 260 29.68 -16.50 8.53
C ALA A 260 28.20 -16.08 8.43
N ASN A 261 27.91 -15.01 7.69
CA ASN A 261 26.53 -14.54 7.49
C ASN A 261 25.72 -15.48 6.60
N LEU A 262 26.33 -16.16 5.63
CA LEU A 262 25.67 -17.19 4.83
C LEU A 262 25.37 -18.44 5.67
N LYS A 263 26.32 -18.94 6.47
CA LYS A 263 26.10 -20.06 7.40
C LYS A 263 24.98 -19.76 8.41
N MET A 264 24.97 -18.55 8.96
CA MET A 264 23.87 -18.05 9.79
C MET A 264 22.54 -17.97 9.03
N THR A 265 22.56 -17.60 7.74
CA THR A 265 21.35 -17.53 6.89
C THR A 265 20.81 -18.93 6.55
N ILE A 266 21.69 -19.92 6.33
CA ILE A 266 21.33 -21.33 6.12
C ILE A 266 20.74 -21.94 7.39
N GLY A 267 21.33 -21.63 8.56
CA GLY A 267 20.78 -22.01 9.86
C GLY A 267 19.40 -21.39 10.09
N GLY A 268 19.32 -20.06 10.11
CA GLY A 268 18.13 -19.29 10.52
C GLY A 268 17.06 -19.03 9.45
N GLY A 269 17.18 -19.65 8.28
CA GLY A 269 16.31 -19.40 7.12
C GLY A 269 15.63 -20.64 6.54
N LEU A 270 15.81 -21.81 7.17
CA LEU A 270 15.29 -23.09 6.66
C LEU A 270 14.42 -23.78 7.71
N ASN A 271 15.00 -24.07 8.89
CA ASN A 271 14.32 -24.80 9.94
C ASN A 271 13.14 -23.98 10.50
N GLU A 272 13.28 -22.67 10.62
CA GLU A 272 12.24 -21.77 11.12
C GLU A 272 10.98 -21.72 10.24
N PRO A 273 11.04 -21.46 8.92
CA PRO A 273 9.85 -21.52 8.06
C PRO A 273 9.29 -22.95 7.94
N ARG A 274 10.15 -24.00 7.90
CA ARG A 274 9.72 -25.41 7.98
C ARG A 274 8.85 -25.66 9.22
N ASP A 275 9.35 -25.24 10.38
CA ASP A 275 8.69 -25.46 11.68
C ASP A 275 7.43 -24.60 11.81
N ALA A 276 7.42 -23.38 11.27
CA ALA A 276 6.23 -22.55 11.20
C ALA A 276 5.11 -23.20 10.36
N ILE A 277 5.44 -23.79 9.19
CA ILE A 277 4.47 -24.56 8.37
C ILE A 277 3.94 -25.76 9.18
N GLY A 278 4.83 -26.53 9.82
CA GLY A 278 4.47 -27.70 10.63
C GLY A 278 3.57 -27.35 11.82
N VAL A 279 3.92 -26.33 12.60
CA VAL A 279 3.13 -25.86 13.75
C VAL A 279 1.76 -25.34 13.31
N ALA A 280 1.70 -24.53 12.25
CA ALA A 280 0.45 -23.96 11.74
C ALA A 280 -0.51 -25.04 11.25
N ALA A 281 -0.02 -25.99 10.45
CA ALA A 281 -0.81 -27.13 10.01
C ALA A 281 -1.25 -28.00 11.20
N TRP A 282 -0.37 -28.27 12.18
CA TRP A 282 -0.72 -29.04 13.37
C TRP A 282 -1.81 -28.35 14.21
N ALA A 283 -1.73 -27.04 14.40
CA ALA A 283 -2.71 -26.26 15.13
C ALA A 283 -4.10 -26.33 14.49
N LEU A 284 -4.19 -26.10 13.17
CA LEU A 284 -5.46 -26.14 12.42
C LEU A 284 -6.04 -27.55 12.29
N LEU A 285 -5.21 -28.59 12.09
CA LEU A 285 -5.71 -29.96 12.03
C LEU A 285 -6.19 -30.47 13.40
N ARG A 286 -5.63 -29.97 14.50
CA ARG A 286 -6.06 -30.34 15.86
C ARG A 286 -7.25 -29.53 16.38
N ASP A 287 -7.50 -28.32 15.86
CA ASP A 287 -8.68 -27.50 16.21
C ASP A 287 -9.58 -27.25 14.98
N PRO A 288 -10.59 -28.11 14.74
CA PRO A 288 -11.54 -27.95 13.66
C PRO A 288 -12.39 -26.67 13.73
N ALA A 289 -12.47 -25.97 14.87
CA ALA A 289 -13.19 -24.70 14.97
C ALA A 289 -12.32 -23.57 14.41
N GLN A 290 -11.05 -23.49 14.82
CA GLN A 290 -10.07 -22.55 14.25
C GLN A 290 -9.92 -22.76 12.74
N ARG A 291 -9.80 -24.03 12.30
CA ARG A 291 -9.75 -24.38 10.87
C ARG A 291 -10.95 -23.88 10.08
N ARG A 292 -12.18 -24.03 10.59
CA ARG A 292 -13.39 -23.54 9.89
C ARG A 292 -13.43 -22.03 9.73
N LEU A 293 -12.82 -21.26 10.64
CA LEU A 293 -12.69 -19.81 10.48
C LEU A 293 -11.80 -19.48 9.28
N VAL A 294 -10.62 -20.10 9.20
CA VAL A 294 -9.64 -19.88 8.11
C VAL A 294 -10.15 -20.40 6.75
N GLU A 295 -10.88 -21.52 6.74
CA GLU A 295 -11.54 -22.04 5.52
C GLU A 295 -12.71 -21.15 5.05
N ALA A 296 -13.36 -20.42 5.96
CA ALA A 296 -14.41 -19.45 5.63
C ALA A 296 -13.86 -18.09 5.21
N ASP A 297 -12.74 -17.66 5.79
CA ASP A 297 -12.04 -16.41 5.45
C ASP A 297 -10.53 -16.62 5.21
N PRO A 298 -10.11 -16.73 3.93
CA PRO A 298 -8.71 -16.79 3.54
C PRO A 298 -7.88 -15.54 3.86
N ALA A 299 -8.44 -14.43 4.36
CA ALA A 299 -7.64 -13.33 4.87
C ALA A 299 -6.93 -13.68 6.19
N LEU A 300 -7.39 -14.72 6.90
CA LEU A 300 -6.83 -15.12 8.20
C LEU A 300 -5.48 -15.84 8.14
N TRP A 301 -4.90 -16.14 6.97
CA TRP A 301 -3.61 -16.85 6.88
C TRP A 301 -2.46 -16.10 7.55
N ASP A 302 -2.48 -14.76 7.55
CA ASP A 302 -1.53 -13.95 8.32
C ASP A 302 -1.68 -14.10 9.83
N ALA A 303 -2.92 -14.19 10.31
CA ALA A 303 -3.22 -14.42 11.73
C ALA A 303 -2.87 -15.85 12.15
N VAL A 304 -3.08 -16.85 11.27
CA VAL A 304 -2.59 -18.22 11.46
C VAL A 304 -1.09 -18.23 11.64
N PHE A 305 -0.34 -17.55 10.78
CA PHE A 305 1.12 -17.49 10.86
C PHE A 305 1.60 -16.83 12.16
N ASP A 306 1.10 -15.64 12.47
CA ASP A 306 1.49 -14.88 13.67
C ASP A 306 1.12 -15.63 14.97
N GLU A 307 -0.07 -16.22 15.05
CA GLU A 307 -0.48 -17.02 16.21
C GLU A 307 0.34 -18.33 16.30
N SER A 308 0.75 -18.93 15.18
CA SER A 308 1.58 -20.15 15.18
C SER A 308 2.95 -19.88 15.79
N ILE A 309 3.64 -18.82 15.35
CA ILE A 309 4.97 -18.47 15.86
C ILE A 309 4.94 -17.80 17.24
N ARG A 310 3.80 -17.23 17.65
CA ARG A 310 3.55 -16.94 19.08
C ARG A 310 3.42 -18.24 19.87
N TRP A 311 2.50 -19.11 19.46
CA TRP A 311 2.10 -20.29 20.23
C TRP A 311 3.24 -21.32 20.37
N VAL A 312 4.05 -21.52 19.33
CA VAL A 312 5.32 -22.25 19.37
C VAL A 312 6.35 -21.48 18.53
N ALA A 313 7.19 -20.68 19.21
CA ALA A 313 8.27 -19.95 18.55
C ALA A 313 9.32 -20.91 17.98
N PRO A 314 9.61 -20.88 16.65
CA PRO A 314 10.61 -21.77 16.04
C PRO A 314 12.00 -21.60 16.64
N ILE A 315 12.42 -20.35 16.87
CA ILE A 315 13.56 -20.01 17.74
C ILE A 315 13.02 -19.83 19.15
N GLY A 316 13.31 -20.78 20.03
CA GLY A 316 12.82 -20.76 21.41
C GLY A 316 13.77 -20.15 22.43
N MET A 317 15.09 -20.20 22.18
CA MET A 317 16.10 -19.54 23.02
C MET A 317 17.35 -19.14 22.23
N TYR A 318 17.86 -17.92 22.47
CA TYR A 318 19.20 -17.49 22.05
C TYR A 318 19.93 -16.81 23.21
N SER A 319 21.22 -16.53 23.05
CA SER A 319 22.03 -15.98 24.14
C SER A 319 22.35 -14.49 24.03
N ARG A 320 22.65 -13.92 25.21
CA ARG A 320 23.25 -12.61 25.44
C ARG A 320 24.32 -12.75 26.53
N GLN A 321 25.29 -11.83 26.56
CA GLN A 321 26.24 -11.70 27.66
C GLN A 321 26.13 -10.31 28.30
N VAL A 322 26.02 -10.29 29.63
CA VAL A 322 25.95 -9.07 30.42
C VAL A 322 27.32 -8.37 30.40
N THR A 323 27.38 -7.10 30.03
CA THR A 323 28.64 -6.34 29.93
C THR A 323 29.06 -5.68 31.25
N ARG A 324 28.08 -5.36 32.11
CA ARG A 324 28.21 -4.62 33.38
C ARG A 324 27.19 -5.13 34.41
N ASP A 325 27.48 -5.03 35.70
CA ASP A 325 26.54 -5.40 36.76
C ASP A 325 25.18 -4.69 36.58
N VAL A 326 24.08 -5.45 36.59
CA VAL A 326 22.72 -4.95 36.32
C VAL A 326 21.68 -5.68 37.17
N ALA A 327 20.58 -5.01 37.52
CA ALA A 327 19.39 -5.65 38.09
C ALA A 327 18.31 -5.81 37.01
N LEU A 328 18.06 -7.04 36.57
CA LEU A 328 16.98 -7.38 35.63
C LEU A 328 15.79 -7.94 36.42
N GLN A 329 14.62 -7.29 36.35
CA GLN A 329 13.43 -7.66 37.14
C GLN A 329 13.74 -7.86 38.65
N GLY A 330 14.57 -6.97 39.20
CA GLY A 330 15.03 -7.01 40.59
C GLY A 330 16.06 -8.10 40.92
N VAL A 331 16.47 -8.94 39.97
CA VAL A 331 17.53 -9.95 40.13
C VAL A 331 18.87 -9.39 39.67
N HIS A 332 19.88 -9.47 40.53
CA HIS A 332 21.24 -9.04 40.23
C HIS A 332 21.96 -10.04 39.30
N LEU A 333 22.41 -9.54 38.15
CA LEU A 333 23.23 -10.24 37.17
C LEU A 333 24.62 -9.59 37.13
N PRO A 334 25.71 -10.34 37.43
CA PRO A 334 27.06 -9.80 37.38
C PRO A 334 27.56 -9.62 35.94
N ALA A 335 28.52 -8.72 35.74
CA ALA A 335 29.27 -8.58 34.50
C ALA A 335 29.87 -9.93 34.05
N GLY A 336 29.73 -10.24 32.77
CA GLY A 336 30.10 -11.52 32.17
C GLY A 336 29.05 -12.62 32.30
N ALA A 337 27.93 -12.41 33.00
CA ALA A 337 26.85 -13.40 33.10
C ALA A 337 26.30 -13.77 31.71
N ARG A 338 26.17 -15.08 31.46
CA ARG A 338 25.61 -15.62 30.22
C ARG A 338 24.13 -15.88 30.37
N LEU A 339 23.32 -15.26 29.52
CA LEU A 339 21.88 -15.37 29.53
C LEU A 339 21.38 -16.38 28.48
N GLY A 340 20.19 -16.94 28.71
CA GLY A 340 19.37 -17.61 27.72
C GLY A 340 18.02 -16.91 27.65
N ILE A 341 17.79 -16.18 26.56
CA ILE A 341 16.61 -15.34 26.33
C ILE A 341 15.52 -16.22 25.72
N CYS A 342 14.51 -16.60 26.51
CA CYS A 342 13.58 -17.68 26.16
C CYS A 342 12.31 -17.13 25.47
N LEU A 343 12.38 -16.85 24.18
CA LEU A 343 11.23 -16.43 23.35
C LEU A 343 10.03 -17.36 23.47
N LEU A 344 10.27 -18.67 23.50
CA LEU A 344 9.22 -19.70 23.62
C LEU A 344 8.45 -19.62 24.94
N SER A 345 9.07 -19.05 25.99
CA SER A 345 8.41 -18.71 27.24
C SER A 345 7.71 -17.35 27.18
N ALA A 346 8.38 -16.32 26.66
CA ALA A 346 7.84 -14.96 26.58
C ALA A 346 6.54 -14.87 25.76
N ASN A 347 6.45 -15.62 24.66
CA ASN A 347 5.23 -15.68 23.84
C ASN A 347 4.09 -16.47 24.50
N ARG A 348 4.35 -17.09 25.65
CA ARG A 348 3.40 -17.83 26.49
C ARG A 348 3.19 -17.15 27.86
N ASP A 349 3.70 -15.94 28.08
CA ASP A 349 3.58 -15.23 29.35
C ASP A 349 2.14 -14.79 29.63
N GLU A 350 1.57 -15.27 30.73
CA GLU A 350 0.22 -14.99 31.22
C GLU A 350 0.02 -13.51 31.59
N ALA A 351 1.09 -12.76 31.85
CA ALA A 351 1.03 -11.32 32.10
C ALA A 351 0.89 -10.50 30.81
N GLN A 352 1.19 -11.08 29.64
CA GLN A 352 1.09 -10.44 28.33
C GLN A 352 -0.09 -10.98 27.51
N TRP A 353 -0.36 -12.28 27.57
CA TRP A 353 -1.29 -13.00 26.69
C TRP A 353 -2.40 -13.66 27.49
N ARG A 354 -3.65 -13.55 27.04
CA ARG A 354 -4.79 -14.23 27.68
C ARG A 354 -4.87 -15.67 27.22
N ASP A 355 -4.94 -16.64 28.14
CA ASP A 355 -4.97 -18.07 27.80
C ASP A 355 -3.83 -18.44 26.81
N PRO A 356 -2.56 -18.19 27.19
CA PRO A 356 -1.41 -18.25 26.27
C PRO A 356 -1.20 -19.62 25.63
N ALA A 357 -1.57 -20.68 26.34
CA ALA A 357 -1.43 -22.07 25.90
C ALA A 357 -2.43 -22.47 24.82
N ARG A 358 -3.52 -21.71 24.63
CA ARG A 358 -4.47 -21.90 23.54
C ARG A 358 -3.98 -21.22 22.26
N PHE A 359 -4.16 -21.92 21.13
CA PHE A 359 -3.99 -21.36 19.79
C PHE A 359 -5.31 -20.68 19.39
N ASP A 360 -5.28 -19.39 19.08
CA ASP A 360 -6.47 -18.63 18.66
C ASP A 360 -6.14 -17.58 17.58
N VAL A 361 -6.58 -17.82 16.34
CA VAL A 361 -6.33 -16.89 15.21
C VAL A 361 -7.13 -15.59 15.34
N THR A 362 -8.10 -15.53 16.25
CA THR A 362 -8.92 -14.33 16.48
C THR A 362 -8.31 -13.36 17.51
N ARG A 363 -7.15 -13.72 18.08
CA ARG A 363 -6.44 -12.94 19.10
C ARG A 363 -6.06 -11.55 18.58
N SER A 364 -6.47 -10.52 19.32
CA SER A 364 -6.20 -9.11 19.01
C SER A 364 -6.07 -8.28 20.28
N GLY A 365 -5.34 -7.16 20.21
CA GLY A 365 -5.18 -6.21 21.33
C GLY A 365 -4.11 -6.55 22.38
N GLU A 366 -3.54 -7.77 22.36
CA GLU A 366 -2.58 -8.28 23.37
C GLU A 366 -1.10 -7.97 23.05
N GLY A 367 -0.82 -6.94 22.25
CA GLY A 367 0.54 -6.58 21.84
C GLY A 367 1.10 -7.45 20.71
N ALA A 368 2.44 -7.58 20.64
CA ALA A 368 3.14 -8.28 19.56
C ALA A 368 4.05 -9.39 20.12
N HIS A 369 4.08 -10.54 19.46
CA HIS A 369 4.97 -11.64 19.82
C HIS A 369 6.44 -11.29 19.61
N LEU A 370 7.33 -11.95 20.34
CA LEU A 370 8.78 -11.78 20.25
C LEU A 370 9.44 -12.88 19.39
N ALA A 371 8.67 -13.65 18.61
CA ALA A 371 9.18 -14.77 17.80
C ALA A 371 10.28 -14.37 16.78
N PHE A 372 10.27 -13.12 16.31
CA PHE A 372 11.29 -12.55 15.44
C PHE A 372 12.39 -11.76 16.20
N GLY A 373 12.44 -11.85 17.53
CA GLY A 373 13.20 -10.94 18.38
C GLY A 373 12.66 -9.50 18.32
N LYS A 374 13.42 -8.57 18.89
CA LYS A 374 13.20 -7.12 18.77
C LYS A 374 14.55 -6.39 18.72
N GLY A 375 14.54 -5.07 18.85
CA GLY A 375 15.75 -4.25 18.85
C GLY A 375 16.49 -4.31 17.51
N VAL A 376 17.81 -4.15 17.55
CA VAL A 376 18.65 -4.06 16.36
C VAL A 376 18.74 -5.38 15.58
N HIS A 377 18.63 -6.52 16.27
CA HIS A 377 18.73 -7.86 15.70
C HIS A 377 17.39 -8.45 15.21
N VAL A 378 16.29 -7.69 15.24
CA VAL A 378 14.96 -8.15 14.76
C VAL A 378 15.08 -8.85 13.39
N CYS A 379 14.39 -9.99 13.23
CA CYS A 379 14.62 -10.91 12.12
C CYS A 379 14.56 -10.23 10.75
N LEU A 380 15.65 -10.34 9.99
CA LEU A 380 15.77 -9.76 8.66
C LEU A 380 14.94 -10.52 7.61
N GLY A 381 14.72 -11.81 7.84
CA GLY A 381 13.92 -12.71 6.98
C GLY A 381 12.42 -12.72 7.29
N ALA A 382 11.90 -11.90 8.20
CA ALA A 382 10.49 -11.94 8.61
C ALA A 382 9.51 -11.79 7.42
N TRP A 383 9.84 -10.94 6.45
CA TRP A 383 9.06 -10.75 5.21
C TRP A 383 9.09 -11.96 4.28
N VAL A 384 10.25 -12.61 4.16
CA VAL A 384 10.41 -13.87 3.42
C VAL A 384 9.54 -14.94 4.08
N ALA A 385 9.71 -15.16 5.39
CA ALA A 385 8.98 -16.19 6.12
C ALA A 385 7.45 -16.01 6.03
N ARG A 386 6.93 -14.79 6.15
CA ARG A 386 5.48 -14.53 5.97
C ARG A 386 5.02 -14.83 4.54
N ALA A 387 5.68 -14.28 3.53
CA ALA A 387 5.28 -14.50 2.13
C ALA A 387 5.45 -15.97 1.69
N GLU A 388 6.43 -16.67 2.25
CA GLU A 388 6.67 -18.08 2.00
C GLU A 388 5.62 -18.98 2.67
N VAL A 389 5.28 -18.71 3.93
CA VAL A 389 4.42 -19.57 4.74
C VAL A 389 2.94 -19.18 4.66
N ALA A 390 2.61 -17.91 4.90
CA ALA A 390 1.25 -17.40 4.96
C ALA A 390 0.64 -17.14 3.57
N ASP A 391 1.36 -16.47 2.66
CA ASP A 391 0.81 -16.14 1.32
C ASP A 391 0.78 -17.33 0.36
N VAL A 392 1.61 -18.36 0.61
CA VAL A 392 1.90 -19.42 -0.36
C VAL A 392 1.74 -20.82 0.23
N ALA A 393 2.58 -21.24 1.19
CA ALA A 393 2.62 -22.64 1.61
C ALA A 393 1.31 -23.14 2.23
N LEU A 394 0.81 -22.46 3.26
CA LEU A 394 -0.39 -22.90 3.99
C LEU A 394 -1.67 -22.83 3.12
N PRO A 395 -1.99 -21.75 2.40
CA PRO A 395 -3.16 -21.71 1.52
C PRO A 395 -3.11 -22.80 0.45
N ARG A 396 -1.95 -23.02 -0.17
CA ARG A 396 -1.80 -24.04 -1.22
C ARG A 396 -1.89 -25.45 -0.64
N LEU A 397 -1.29 -25.73 0.51
CA LEU A 397 -1.38 -27.05 1.17
C LEU A 397 -2.83 -27.45 1.45
N PHE A 398 -3.59 -26.57 2.11
CA PHE A 398 -4.99 -26.85 2.47
C PHE A 398 -5.92 -26.91 1.25
N ALA A 399 -5.67 -26.12 0.21
CA ALA A 399 -6.39 -26.23 -1.06
C ALA A 399 -5.99 -27.49 -1.87
N ALA A 400 -4.74 -27.94 -1.75
CA ALA A 400 -4.17 -29.02 -2.56
C ALA A 400 -4.58 -30.43 -2.10
N LEU A 401 -4.92 -30.61 -0.82
CA LEU A 401 -5.18 -31.91 -0.21
C LEU A 401 -6.61 -31.96 0.39
N PRO A 402 -7.64 -32.25 -0.43
CA PRO A 402 -9.01 -32.40 0.07
C PRO A 402 -9.11 -33.46 1.17
N GLY A 403 -9.68 -33.08 2.31
CA GLY A 403 -9.79 -33.96 3.47
C GLY A 403 -8.46 -34.20 4.21
N LEU A 404 -7.46 -33.31 4.07
CA LEU A 404 -6.24 -33.31 4.89
C LEU A 404 -6.59 -33.38 6.38
N ASP A 405 -6.00 -34.34 7.09
CA ASP A 405 -6.20 -34.60 8.52
C ASP A 405 -4.95 -35.27 9.15
N LEU A 406 -4.92 -35.35 10.48
CA LEU A 406 -3.89 -36.07 11.23
C LEU A 406 -3.93 -37.58 10.92
N HIS A 407 -2.78 -38.24 10.82
CA HIS A 407 -2.76 -39.70 10.62
C HIS A 407 -3.28 -40.43 11.88
N PRO A 408 -4.33 -41.29 11.78
CA PRO A 408 -5.05 -41.80 12.96
C PRO A 408 -4.22 -42.70 13.87
N GLU A 409 -3.22 -43.40 13.32
CA GLU A 409 -2.37 -44.36 14.06
C GLU A 409 -0.95 -43.85 14.34
N ARG A 410 -0.58 -42.68 13.79
CA ARG A 410 0.80 -42.15 13.84
C ARG A 410 0.74 -40.68 14.26
N PRO A 411 0.60 -40.40 15.57
CA PRO A 411 0.43 -39.04 16.05
C PRO A 411 1.69 -38.21 15.76
N PRO A 412 1.54 -36.91 15.45
CA PRO A 412 2.68 -36.04 15.20
C PRO A 412 3.47 -35.82 16.50
N ARG A 413 4.79 -35.65 16.37
CA ARG A 413 5.73 -35.47 17.47
C ARG A 413 6.41 -34.11 17.36
N ALA A 414 6.51 -33.40 18.49
CA ALA A 414 7.22 -32.13 18.60
C ALA A 414 8.41 -32.29 19.55
N GLY A 415 9.50 -31.58 19.27
CA GLY A 415 10.75 -31.66 20.02
C GLY A 415 11.54 -30.36 20.01
N GLY A 416 12.46 -30.23 20.95
CA GLY A 416 13.36 -29.09 21.09
C GLY A 416 12.82 -27.92 21.91
N TRP A 417 13.73 -26.99 22.27
CA TRP A 417 13.43 -25.81 23.10
C TRP A 417 14.32 -24.59 22.80
N VAL A 418 15.55 -24.84 22.34
CA VAL A 418 16.43 -23.80 21.75
C VAL A 418 15.90 -23.43 20.36
N PHE A 419 15.62 -24.47 19.57
CA PHE A 419 14.72 -24.44 18.42
C PHE A 419 13.60 -25.44 18.71
N ARG A 420 12.36 -25.18 18.29
CA ARG A 420 11.21 -26.09 18.52
C ARG A 420 10.31 -26.18 17.31
N GLY A 421 10.06 -27.41 16.87
CA GLY A 421 9.24 -27.72 15.70
C GLY A 421 8.60 -29.10 15.81
N MET A 422 8.23 -29.65 14.67
CA MET A 422 7.65 -30.99 14.54
C MET A 422 8.73 -31.94 14.02
N ASP A 423 9.12 -32.94 14.82
CA ASP A 423 10.14 -33.95 14.46
C ASP A 423 9.58 -34.99 13.47
N GLU A 424 8.31 -35.34 13.64
CA GLU A 424 7.54 -36.23 12.77
C GLU A 424 6.13 -35.64 12.62
N PHE A 425 5.61 -35.51 11.40
CA PHE A 425 4.23 -35.10 11.18
C PHE A 425 3.52 -35.94 10.10
N PRO A 426 3.13 -37.18 10.41
CA PRO A 426 2.36 -38.02 9.50
C PRO A 426 0.93 -37.47 9.30
N VAL A 427 0.53 -37.27 8.05
CA VAL A 427 -0.80 -36.77 7.68
C VAL A 427 -1.52 -37.69 6.71
N THR A 428 -2.85 -37.60 6.65
CA THR A 428 -3.70 -38.36 5.73
C THR A 428 -4.61 -37.42 4.95
N TRP A 429 -5.10 -37.84 3.78
CA TRP A 429 -6.07 -37.09 2.98
C TRP A 429 -6.87 -38.02 2.06
N GLY A 430 -7.93 -37.51 1.44
CA GLY A 430 -8.74 -38.28 0.51
C GLY A 430 -7.97 -38.61 -0.77
N VAL A 431 -7.62 -39.89 -0.98
CA VAL A 431 -7.11 -40.35 -2.29
C VAL A 431 -8.26 -40.29 -3.29
N GLY A 432 -8.22 -39.32 -4.19
CA GLY A 432 -9.17 -39.24 -5.31
C GLY A 432 -9.02 -40.47 -6.20
N SER A 433 -10.00 -41.38 -6.17
CA SER A 433 -10.01 -42.52 -7.09
C SER A 433 -10.21 -42.02 -8.52
N SER A 434 -9.27 -42.36 -9.39
CA SER A 434 -9.43 -42.28 -10.85
C SER A 434 -10.43 -43.34 -11.34
N GLY A 435 -11.71 -43.16 -11.01
CA GLY A 435 -12.78 -44.10 -11.33
C GLY A 435 -14.12 -43.62 -10.77
N GLY A 436 -15.13 -43.54 -11.64
CA GLY A 436 -16.38 -42.83 -11.40
C GLY A 436 -17.15 -43.20 -10.12
N ALA A 437 -17.50 -42.16 -9.36
CA ALA A 437 -18.59 -42.16 -8.39
C ALA A 437 -19.54 -40.99 -8.73
N THR A 438 -20.83 -41.28 -8.81
CA THR A 438 -21.88 -40.32 -9.18
C THR A 438 -22.09 -39.27 -8.09
N ALA A 439 -22.03 -37.99 -8.46
CA ALA A 439 -22.25 -36.88 -7.53
C ALA A 439 -23.69 -36.88 -6.98
N ALA A 440 -23.82 -37.05 -5.65
CA ALA A 440 -25.06 -36.88 -4.93
C ALA A 440 -24.96 -35.70 -3.95
N GLY A 441 -25.73 -34.64 -4.20
CA GLY A 441 -26.26 -33.74 -3.18
C GLY A 441 -25.28 -32.86 -2.38
N ALA A 442 -24.82 -31.77 -2.99
CA ALA A 442 -24.52 -30.52 -2.27
C ALA A 442 -25.55 -29.45 -2.70
N PRO A 443 -25.89 -28.46 -1.85
CA PRO A 443 -27.12 -27.67 -2.01
C PRO A 443 -27.07 -26.72 -3.21
N ALA A 444 -28.22 -26.55 -3.87
CA ALA A 444 -28.35 -25.66 -5.00
C ALA A 444 -28.32 -24.18 -4.55
N VAL A 445 -27.23 -23.48 -4.88
CA VAL A 445 -27.22 -22.02 -4.95
C VAL A 445 -28.17 -21.60 -6.09
N PRO A 446 -29.14 -20.70 -5.87
CA PRO A 446 -30.09 -20.33 -6.90
C PRO A 446 -29.40 -19.54 -8.02
N VAL A 447 -29.41 -20.10 -9.23
CA VAL A 447 -28.98 -19.42 -10.45
C VAL A 447 -29.95 -18.28 -10.75
N ALA A 448 -29.52 -17.04 -10.51
CA ALA A 448 -30.27 -15.83 -10.85
C ALA A 448 -30.29 -15.58 -12.37
N GLY A 449 -31.05 -16.42 -13.08
CA GLY A 449 -31.28 -16.30 -14.51
C GLY A 449 -32.50 -15.43 -14.84
N ARG A 450 -32.28 -14.39 -15.65
CA ARG A 450 -33.26 -13.56 -16.36
C ARG A 450 -34.10 -12.57 -15.52
N SER A 451 -33.85 -11.30 -15.85
CA SER A 451 -34.79 -10.17 -15.92
C SER A 451 -36.30 -10.53 -15.85
N GLY A 452 -36.82 -10.66 -14.63
CA GLY A 452 -38.24 -10.49 -14.34
C GLY A 452 -38.47 -9.08 -13.84
N HIS A 453 -39.13 -8.22 -14.62
CA HIS A 453 -39.71 -7.00 -14.06
C HIS A 453 -40.86 -7.41 -13.14
N GLY A 454 -40.58 -7.50 -11.83
CA GLY A 454 -41.65 -7.42 -10.84
C GLY A 454 -42.41 -6.12 -11.06
N ALA A 455 -43.71 -6.20 -11.29
CA ALA A 455 -44.55 -5.02 -11.34
C ALA A 455 -44.46 -4.32 -9.97
N PRO A 456 -44.16 -3.01 -9.93
CA PRO A 456 -44.03 -2.33 -8.65
C PRO A 456 -45.38 -2.25 -7.93
N GLU A 457 -45.35 -2.49 -6.62
CA GLU A 457 -46.41 -2.11 -5.69
C GLU A 457 -46.92 -0.68 -6.00
N PRO A 458 -48.22 -0.48 -6.29
CA PRO A 458 -48.74 0.81 -6.71
C PRO A 458 -48.90 1.77 -5.52
N GLY A 459 -47.79 2.40 -5.11
CA GLY A 459 -47.84 3.46 -4.08
C GLY A 459 -46.51 4.10 -3.68
N ALA A 460 -45.38 3.39 -3.79
CA ALA A 460 -44.09 3.92 -3.35
C ALA A 460 -43.55 5.03 -4.28
N ALA A 461 -43.38 6.24 -3.75
CA ALA A 461 -42.83 7.37 -4.49
C ALA A 461 -41.34 7.13 -4.82
N ARG A 462 -41.02 6.92 -6.11
CA ARG A 462 -39.62 6.80 -6.57
C ARG A 462 -38.84 8.08 -6.28
N GLY A 463 -37.67 7.94 -5.64
CA GLY A 463 -36.72 9.03 -5.42
C GLY A 463 -36.06 9.54 -6.71
N PRO A 464 -35.29 10.64 -6.62
CA PRO A 464 -34.80 11.38 -7.78
C PRO A 464 -33.81 10.58 -8.64
N GLN A 465 -33.83 10.84 -9.93
CA GLN A 465 -32.94 10.28 -10.94
C GLN A 465 -31.73 11.20 -11.12
N VAL A 466 -30.51 10.72 -10.88
CA VAL A 466 -29.28 11.52 -11.04
C VAL A 466 -28.35 10.88 -12.07
N ALA A 467 -27.99 11.63 -13.11
CA ALA A 467 -26.95 11.23 -14.06
C ALA A 467 -25.61 11.86 -13.69
N VAL A 468 -24.52 11.10 -13.78
CA VAL A 468 -23.15 11.57 -13.64
C VAL A 468 -22.40 11.22 -14.92
N VAL A 469 -21.83 12.21 -15.61
CA VAL A 469 -21.12 12.04 -16.88
C VAL A 469 -19.62 12.05 -16.63
N GLY A 470 -18.98 10.88 -16.80
CA GLY A 470 -17.57 10.61 -16.51
C GLY A 470 -17.41 9.70 -15.29
N SER A 471 -16.75 8.55 -15.47
CA SER A 471 -16.51 7.53 -14.42
C SER A 471 -15.16 7.66 -13.71
N GLY A 472 -14.48 8.82 -13.84
CA GLY A 472 -13.27 9.12 -13.07
C GLY A 472 -13.57 9.38 -11.58
N PRO A 473 -12.53 9.62 -10.75
CA PRO A 473 -12.71 9.81 -9.31
C PRO A 473 -13.74 10.89 -8.94
N ALA A 474 -13.77 12.03 -9.63
CA ALA A 474 -14.80 13.05 -9.45
C ALA A 474 -16.22 12.50 -9.61
N GLY A 475 -16.47 11.66 -10.62
CA GLY A 475 -17.77 11.06 -10.88
C GLY A 475 -18.13 9.98 -9.87
N CYS A 476 -17.19 9.09 -9.54
CA CYS A 476 -17.40 8.05 -8.53
C CYS A 476 -17.64 8.64 -7.14
N TYR A 477 -16.84 9.61 -6.70
CA TYR A 477 -17.07 10.31 -5.43
C TYR A 477 -18.36 11.12 -5.45
N THR A 478 -18.75 11.76 -6.56
CA THR A 478 -20.05 12.43 -6.67
C THR A 478 -21.19 11.43 -6.51
N ALA A 479 -21.13 10.28 -7.19
CA ALA A 479 -22.16 9.26 -7.08
C ALA A 479 -22.28 8.70 -5.64
N GLN A 480 -21.16 8.44 -4.97
CA GLN A 480 -21.13 8.04 -3.55
C GLN A 480 -21.71 9.14 -2.64
N ALA A 481 -21.29 10.39 -2.81
CA ALA A 481 -21.78 11.51 -2.00
C ALA A 481 -23.29 11.74 -2.20
N VAL A 482 -23.79 11.65 -3.44
CA VAL A 482 -25.22 11.73 -3.76
C VAL A 482 -26.00 10.56 -3.15
N ARG A 483 -25.51 9.30 -3.23
CA ARG A 483 -26.16 8.15 -2.58
C ARG A 483 -26.23 8.30 -1.07
N ARG A 484 -25.19 8.84 -0.43
CA ARG A 484 -25.17 9.12 1.02
C ARG A 484 -26.12 10.25 1.41
N ARG A 485 -26.10 11.38 0.69
CA ARG A 485 -26.90 12.57 1.00
C ARG A 485 -28.39 12.42 0.61
N LEU A 486 -28.69 11.59 -0.38
CA LEU A 486 -30.03 11.26 -0.87
C LEU A 486 -30.19 9.72 -1.01
N PRO A 487 -30.44 8.97 0.09
CA PRO A 487 -30.51 7.50 0.07
C PRO A 487 -31.56 6.90 -0.88
N GLY A 488 -32.61 7.67 -1.22
CA GLY A 488 -33.63 7.29 -2.20
C GLY A 488 -33.27 7.58 -3.67
N ALA A 489 -32.15 8.25 -3.95
CA ALA A 489 -31.75 8.61 -5.31
C ALA A 489 -31.26 7.40 -6.11
N GLN A 490 -31.68 7.32 -7.38
CA GLN A 490 -31.17 6.36 -8.35
C GLN A 490 -30.10 7.05 -9.20
N VAL A 491 -28.85 6.58 -9.08
CA VAL A 491 -27.70 7.21 -9.74
C VAL A 491 -27.25 6.37 -10.93
N THR A 492 -26.97 7.03 -12.06
CA THR A 492 -26.41 6.42 -13.27
C THR A 492 -25.14 7.14 -13.68
N VAL A 493 -24.02 6.42 -13.79
CA VAL A 493 -22.73 6.94 -14.25
C VAL A 493 -22.51 6.55 -15.71
N PHE A 494 -22.43 7.54 -16.59
CA PHE A 494 -22.15 7.38 -18.02
C PHE A 494 -20.67 7.57 -18.31
N ASP A 495 -20.09 6.76 -19.21
CA ASP A 495 -18.75 7.01 -19.75
C ASP A 495 -18.69 6.73 -21.26
N ALA A 496 -17.87 7.50 -21.98
CA ALA A 496 -17.64 7.31 -23.42
C ALA A 496 -16.83 6.05 -23.73
N ARG A 497 -16.08 5.53 -22.75
CA ARG A 497 -15.32 4.27 -22.85
C ARG A 497 -16.14 3.07 -22.35
N PRO A 498 -15.92 1.84 -22.87
CA PRO A 498 -16.46 0.63 -22.25
C PRO A 498 -15.85 0.37 -20.85
N GLU A 499 -14.65 0.87 -20.58
CA GLU A 499 -13.97 0.74 -19.29
C GLU A 499 -14.17 1.97 -18.38
N PRO A 500 -14.49 1.79 -17.09
CA PRO A 500 -14.60 2.88 -16.12
C PRO A 500 -13.23 3.41 -15.65
N TYR A 501 -13.27 4.38 -14.72
CA TYR A 501 -12.11 4.88 -13.97
C TYR A 501 -11.06 5.64 -14.78
N GLY A 502 -11.44 6.29 -15.88
CA GLY A 502 -10.51 6.84 -16.89
C GLY A 502 -9.24 7.53 -16.38
N LEU A 503 -9.32 8.41 -15.36
CA LEU A 503 -8.12 9.02 -14.76
C LEU A 503 -7.22 8.01 -14.03
N VAL A 504 -7.81 7.13 -13.22
CA VAL A 504 -7.07 6.09 -12.46
C VAL A 504 -6.43 5.08 -13.42
N ARG A 505 -7.16 4.69 -14.47
CA ARG A 505 -6.72 3.64 -15.42
C ARG A 505 -5.71 4.15 -16.45
N TYR A 506 -5.84 5.39 -16.93
CA TYR A 506 -5.09 5.93 -18.07
C TYR A 506 -4.32 7.25 -17.82
N GLY A 507 -4.53 7.91 -16.68
CA GLY A 507 -3.87 9.19 -16.34
C GLY A 507 -2.97 9.15 -15.08
N VAL A 508 -3.05 8.11 -14.26
CA VAL A 508 -2.07 7.80 -13.20
C VAL A 508 -0.93 6.97 -13.81
N ALA A 509 0.31 7.19 -13.34
CA ALA A 509 1.48 6.43 -13.76
C ALA A 509 1.24 4.89 -13.66
N PRO A 510 1.65 4.09 -14.66
CA PRO A 510 1.33 2.66 -14.70
C PRO A 510 1.99 1.83 -13.60
N ASP A 511 3.03 2.32 -12.96
CA ASP A 511 3.70 1.66 -11.83
C ASP A 511 3.20 2.15 -10.46
N HIS A 512 2.35 3.19 -10.40
CA HIS A 512 1.69 3.64 -9.17
C HIS A 512 0.46 2.80 -8.80
N GLN A 513 0.63 1.49 -8.67
CA GLN A 513 -0.45 0.56 -8.33
C GLN A 513 -1.16 0.92 -7.00
N GLY A 514 -0.44 1.42 -6.00
CA GLY A 514 -1.05 1.90 -4.74
C GLY A 514 -2.05 3.06 -4.94
N THR A 515 -1.77 4.00 -5.86
CA THR A 515 -2.75 5.04 -6.23
C THR A 515 -3.89 4.47 -7.06
N LYS A 516 -3.64 3.42 -7.85
CA LYS A 516 -4.66 2.75 -8.68
C LYS A 516 -5.63 1.87 -7.88
N ALA A 517 -5.25 1.40 -6.69
CA ALA A 517 -6.09 0.60 -5.79
C ALA A 517 -7.41 1.30 -5.38
N VAL A 518 -7.52 2.63 -5.52
CA VAL A 518 -8.80 3.35 -5.34
C VAL A 518 -9.91 2.85 -6.28
N ALA A 519 -9.57 2.21 -7.40
CA ALA A 519 -10.54 1.55 -8.26
C ALA A 519 -11.34 0.45 -7.52
N ASP A 520 -10.73 -0.24 -6.56
CA ASP A 520 -11.39 -1.30 -5.77
C ASP A 520 -12.41 -0.69 -4.78
N GLN A 521 -12.16 0.53 -4.28
CA GLN A 521 -13.18 1.31 -3.56
C GLN A 521 -14.35 1.69 -4.48
N PHE A 522 -14.06 2.07 -5.72
CA PHE A 522 -15.10 2.44 -6.70
C PHE A 522 -15.84 1.24 -7.32
N ALA A 523 -15.36 0.01 -7.14
CA ALA A 523 -16.07 -1.19 -7.60
C ALA A 523 -17.38 -1.39 -6.83
N ARG A 524 -17.36 -1.21 -5.50
CA ARG A 524 -18.53 -1.33 -4.61
C ARG A 524 -19.71 -0.44 -5.00
N LEU A 525 -19.43 0.75 -5.53
CA LEU A 525 -20.44 1.67 -6.04
C LEU A 525 -21.37 0.98 -7.06
N PHE A 526 -20.78 0.19 -7.97
CA PHE A 526 -21.48 -0.48 -9.06
C PHE A 526 -21.93 -1.90 -8.72
N GLU A 527 -21.25 -2.57 -7.78
CA GLU A 527 -21.55 -3.96 -7.39
C GLU A 527 -22.56 -4.08 -6.24
N GLN A 528 -22.58 -3.11 -5.31
CA GLN A 528 -23.29 -3.22 -4.03
C GLN A 528 -24.19 -2.02 -3.74
N GLU A 529 -23.78 -0.79 -4.08
CA GLU A 529 -24.49 0.43 -3.68
C GLU A 529 -25.69 0.81 -4.59
N GLY A 530 -25.95 0.01 -5.63
CA GLY A 530 -27.11 0.17 -6.52
C GLY A 530 -26.95 1.26 -7.59
N VAL A 531 -25.73 1.66 -7.94
CA VAL A 531 -25.45 2.65 -8.98
C VAL A 531 -25.23 1.97 -10.34
N HIS A 532 -25.86 2.49 -11.39
CA HIS A 532 -25.77 1.90 -12.72
C HIS A 532 -24.57 2.47 -13.50
N PHE A 533 -23.68 1.61 -14.02
CA PHE A 533 -22.67 2.00 -15.00
C PHE A 533 -23.18 1.85 -16.43
N VAL A 534 -22.93 2.86 -17.27
CA VAL A 534 -23.33 2.92 -18.68
C VAL A 534 -22.15 3.43 -19.52
N GLY A 535 -21.19 2.54 -19.77
CA GLY A 535 -20.06 2.76 -20.66
C GLY A 535 -20.43 2.75 -22.15
N SER A 536 -19.44 2.98 -23.01
CA SER A 536 -19.59 3.13 -24.47
C SER A 536 -20.67 4.15 -24.88
N THR A 537 -20.88 5.19 -24.07
CA THR A 537 -21.92 6.20 -24.24
C THR A 537 -21.32 7.61 -24.21
N ARG A 538 -21.17 8.23 -25.37
CA ARG A 538 -20.68 9.60 -25.51
C ARG A 538 -21.82 10.60 -25.36
N VAL A 539 -21.53 11.73 -24.72
CA VAL A 539 -22.47 12.82 -24.45
C VAL A 539 -21.95 14.10 -25.11
N HIS A 540 -22.79 14.82 -25.84
CA HIS A 540 -22.44 16.05 -26.54
C HIS A 540 -23.45 17.19 -26.32
N THR A 541 -23.05 18.45 -26.50
CA THR A 541 -23.91 19.64 -26.28
C THR A 541 -24.82 20.00 -27.46
N GLY A 542 -24.44 19.66 -28.69
CA GLY A 542 -25.23 19.99 -29.88
C GLY A 542 -26.47 19.12 -30.06
N ALA A 543 -27.39 19.56 -30.93
CA ALA A 543 -28.44 18.71 -31.48
C ALA A 543 -27.81 17.46 -32.12
N ALA A 544 -28.50 16.32 -32.05
CA ALA A 544 -28.06 15.10 -32.74
C ALA A 544 -27.89 15.42 -34.22
N ALA A 545 -26.73 15.07 -34.79
CA ALA A 545 -26.29 15.55 -36.10
C ALA A 545 -27.38 15.44 -37.17
N GLU A 546 -27.96 16.59 -37.53
CA GLU A 546 -28.88 16.68 -38.66
C GLU A 546 -28.10 16.47 -39.96
N ASP A 547 -28.63 15.61 -40.82
CA ASP A 547 -28.32 15.49 -42.24
C ASP A 547 -26.87 15.18 -42.68
N VAL A 548 -26.59 13.87 -42.78
CA VAL A 548 -25.84 13.35 -43.96
C VAL A 548 -26.85 12.87 -45.01
N VAL A 549 -27.36 13.80 -45.81
CA VAL A 549 -28.25 13.51 -46.93
C VAL A 549 -27.44 13.02 -48.14
N LEU A 550 -27.62 11.75 -48.52
CA LEU A 550 -27.26 11.26 -49.84
C LEU A 550 -28.52 11.06 -50.70
N HIS A 551 -28.77 12.05 -51.56
CA HIS A 551 -29.67 12.01 -52.73
C HIS A 551 -31.18 11.76 -52.51
N GLY A 552 -31.86 12.75 -51.94
CA GLY A 552 -33.01 13.35 -52.63
C GLY A 552 -34.37 12.63 -52.62
N ARG A 553 -35.09 12.72 -51.49
CA ARG A 553 -36.56 12.95 -51.40
C ARG A 553 -36.93 13.24 -49.93
N PRO A 554 -37.92 14.12 -49.64
CA PRO A 554 -38.31 14.40 -48.26
C PRO A 554 -39.16 13.26 -47.69
N ALA A 555 -38.84 12.79 -46.49
CA ALA A 555 -39.61 11.79 -45.77
C ALA A 555 -40.00 12.32 -44.39
N GLN A 556 -41.31 12.39 -44.14
CA GLN A 556 -41.84 12.44 -42.78
C GLN A 556 -41.50 11.12 -42.08
N SER A 557 -41.17 11.17 -40.78
CA SER A 557 -40.51 10.12 -39.99
C SER A 557 -39.03 9.87 -40.32
N ALA A 558 -38.14 10.59 -39.61
CA ALA A 558 -36.73 10.24 -39.52
C ALA A 558 -36.52 9.20 -38.41
N PRO A 559 -35.98 8.00 -38.71
CA PRO A 559 -35.60 7.03 -37.68
C PRO A 559 -34.29 7.44 -37.00
N ALA A 560 -34.06 6.93 -35.79
CA ALA A 560 -32.81 7.13 -35.04
C ALA A 560 -31.56 6.81 -35.88
N VAL A 561 -30.48 7.56 -35.63
CA VAL A 561 -29.18 7.55 -36.34
C VAL A 561 -28.77 6.13 -36.75
N ARG A 562 -29.01 5.78 -38.02
CA ARG A 562 -28.49 4.56 -38.64
C ARG A 562 -27.07 4.77 -39.14
N SER A 563 -26.13 4.85 -38.21
CA SER A 563 -24.71 4.65 -38.51
C SER A 563 -24.30 3.23 -38.13
N GLN A 564 -23.98 2.41 -39.13
CA GLN A 564 -23.33 1.11 -38.89
C GLN A 564 -21.90 1.30 -38.35
N ASP A 565 -21.35 2.51 -38.48
CA ASP A 565 -20.01 2.92 -38.06
C ASP A 565 -19.94 3.55 -36.65
N ALA A 566 -21.08 3.71 -35.95
CA ALA A 566 -21.12 4.35 -34.64
C ALA A 566 -20.42 3.52 -33.55
N GLU A 567 -19.43 4.14 -32.89
CA GLU A 567 -18.60 3.58 -31.82
C GLU A 567 -19.29 3.46 -30.45
N GLY A 568 -20.60 3.24 -30.40
CA GLY A 568 -21.35 3.16 -29.14
C GLY A 568 -22.70 3.87 -29.22
N ALA A 569 -23.21 4.28 -28.07
CA ALA A 569 -24.34 5.19 -27.96
C ALA A 569 -23.85 6.65 -27.99
N GLU A 570 -24.60 7.52 -28.66
CA GLU A 570 -24.40 8.98 -28.67
C GLU A 570 -25.66 9.61 -28.09
N LEU A 571 -25.51 10.51 -27.12
CA LEU A 571 -26.59 11.22 -26.44
C LEU A 571 -26.34 12.73 -26.44
N THR A 572 -27.39 13.53 -26.60
CA THR A 572 -27.30 14.97 -26.32
C THR A 572 -27.38 15.21 -24.81
N LEU A 573 -26.75 16.30 -24.34
CA LEU A 573 -26.92 16.78 -22.97
C LEU A 573 -28.39 17.11 -22.68
N GLU A 574 -29.16 17.54 -23.69
CA GLU A 574 -30.60 17.79 -23.56
C GLU A 574 -31.41 16.51 -23.34
N GLN A 575 -31.03 15.37 -23.93
CA GLN A 575 -31.66 14.08 -23.67
C GLN A 575 -31.42 13.63 -22.22
N LEU A 576 -30.20 13.77 -21.70
CA LEU A 576 -29.93 13.54 -20.27
C LEU A 576 -30.72 14.51 -19.38
N ARG A 577 -30.74 15.80 -19.74
CA ARG A 577 -31.55 16.86 -19.09
C ARG A 577 -33.05 16.77 -19.43
N GLY A 578 -33.50 15.73 -20.11
CA GLY A 578 -34.90 15.32 -20.20
C GLY A 578 -35.21 14.16 -19.25
N ALA A 579 -34.31 13.17 -19.18
CA ALA A 579 -34.53 11.90 -18.49
C ALA A 579 -34.10 11.86 -17.00
N PHE A 580 -33.25 12.77 -16.52
CA PHE A 580 -32.75 12.78 -15.13
C PHE A 580 -33.04 14.09 -14.41
N ASP A 581 -33.46 14.04 -13.14
CA ASP A 581 -33.80 15.23 -12.34
C ASP A 581 -32.57 16.11 -12.06
N ALA A 582 -31.38 15.50 -11.97
CA ALA A 582 -30.09 16.18 -11.94
C ALA A 582 -29.07 15.53 -12.89
N VAL A 583 -28.26 16.34 -13.57
CA VAL A 583 -27.14 15.90 -14.43
C VAL A 583 -25.84 16.56 -13.96
N VAL A 584 -24.85 15.75 -13.58
CA VAL A 584 -23.52 16.22 -13.16
C VAL A 584 -22.48 15.94 -14.22
N LEU A 585 -21.73 16.96 -14.63
CA LEU A 585 -20.62 16.87 -15.56
C LEU A 585 -19.31 16.69 -14.79
N ALA A 586 -18.82 15.44 -14.72
CA ALA A 586 -17.65 15.02 -13.94
C ALA A 586 -16.49 14.55 -14.84
N THR A 587 -16.45 14.99 -16.09
CA THR A 587 -15.39 14.65 -17.05
C THR A 587 -14.06 15.32 -16.67
N GLY A 588 -12.95 14.58 -16.82
CA GLY A 588 -11.61 15.13 -16.61
C GLY A 588 -11.13 16.03 -17.76
N LEU A 589 -9.99 16.70 -17.56
CA LEU A 589 -9.31 17.47 -18.59
C LEU A 589 -8.24 16.59 -19.26
N ARG A 590 -8.33 16.39 -20.58
CA ARG A 590 -7.49 15.39 -21.29
C ARG A 590 -6.34 15.99 -22.09
N ARG A 591 -6.47 17.23 -22.58
CA ARG A 591 -5.45 17.85 -23.44
C ARG A 591 -4.35 18.47 -22.58
N ASP A 592 -3.10 18.28 -22.98
CA ASP A 592 -1.96 18.95 -22.36
C ASP A 592 -2.01 20.47 -22.60
N ALA A 593 -1.53 21.24 -21.62
CA ALA A 593 -1.38 22.68 -21.73
C ALA A 593 -0.19 23.01 -22.66
N ALA A 594 -0.44 23.86 -23.66
CA ALA A 594 0.58 24.26 -24.62
C ALA A 594 1.64 25.16 -23.96
N LEU A 595 2.90 24.95 -24.31
CA LEU A 595 4.01 25.79 -23.83
C LEU A 595 3.96 27.13 -24.58
N ALA A 596 3.75 28.23 -23.87
CA ALA A 596 3.57 29.56 -24.45
C ALA A 596 4.92 30.26 -24.80
N VAL A 597 5.74 29.60 -25.61
CA VAL A 597 7.03 30.15 -26.11
C VAL A 597 7.15 29.97 -27.63
N PRO A 598 7.92 30.83 -28.33
CA PRO A 598 8.16 30.64 -29.77
C PRO A 598 8.76 29.26 -30.06
N GLY A 599 8.15 28.54 -31.00
CA GLY A 599 8.60 27.22 -31.45
C GLY A 599 8.06 26.01 -30.70
N ALA A 600 7.16 26.20 -29.74
CA ALA A 600 6.54 25.11 -28.97
C ALA A 600 5.61 24.19 -29.78
N ASP A 601 5.35 24.53 -31.04
CA ASP A 601 4.54 23.79 -32.02
C ASP A 601 5.40 22.98 -33.01
N ARG A 602 6.71 22.81 -32.74
CA ARG A 602 7.60 21.97 -33.56
C ARG A 602 7.43 20.46 -33.30
N PRO A 603 7.64 19.61 -34.32
CA PRO A 603 7.77 18.17 -34.13
C PRO A 603 8.89 17.84 -33.12
N GLY A 604 8.58 17.02 -32.11
CA GLY A 604 9.46 16.71 -30.98
C GLY A 604 9.05 17.39 -29.66
N VAL A 605 8.05 18.28 -29.67
CA VAL A 605 7.38 18.76 -28.43
C VAL A 605 6.16 17.87 -28.16
N VAL A 606 6.12 17.20 -27.01
CA VAL A 606 5.12 16.17 -26.65
C VAL A 606 4.49 16.47 -25.28
N GLY A 607 3.21 16.17 -25.10
CA GLY A 607 2.52 16.35 -23.82
C GLY A 607 2.80 15.24 -22.81
N SER A 608 2.98 15.58 -21.53
CA SER A 608 3.13 14.58 -20.45
C SER A 608 1.94 13.62 -20.35
N GLY A 609 0.71 14.10 -20.55
CA GLY A 609 -0.50 13.28 -20.55
C GLY A 609 -0.57 12.35 -21.76
N GLU A 610 -0.02 12.76 -22.91
CA GLU A 610 0.11 11.89 -24.08
C GLU A 610 1.07 10.73 -23.82
N LEU A 611 2.25 11.00 -23.24
CA LEU A 611 3.19 9.95 -22.83
C LEU A 611 2.56 9.02 -21.79
N THR A 612 1.87 9.56 -20.78
CA THR A 612 1.19 8.77 -19.75
C THR A 612 0.10 7.86 -20.34
N ARG A 613 -0.64 8.31 -21.36
CA ARG A 613 -1.64 7.48 -22.06
C ARG A 613 -1.00 6.36 -22.89
N TRP A 614 0.12 6.65 -23.56
CA TRP A 614 0.92 5.62 -24.27
C TRP A 614 1.47 4.56 -23.31
N LEU A 615 2.10 5.00 -22.22
CA LEU A 615 2.63 4.11 -21.17
C LEU A 615 1.52 3.33 -20.45
N ASN A 616 0.28 3.83 -20.43
CA ASN A 616 -0.88 3.12 -19.91
C ASN A 616 -1.67 2.31 -20.96
N ALA A 617 -1.20 2.17 -22.21
CA ALA A 617 -1.92 1.45 -23.28
C ALA A 617 -3.36 1.97 -23.48
N GLU A 618 -3.59 3.29 -23.47
CA GLU A 618 -4.94 3.83 -23.71
C GLU A 618 -5.41 3.51 -25.15
N PRO A 619 -6.56 2.84 -25.34
CA PRO A 619 -7.02 2.38 -26.66
C PRO A 619 -7.13 3.48 -27.72
N GLU A 620 -7.55 4.68 -27.34
CA GLU A 620 -7.68 5.81 -28.28
C GLU A 620 -6.34 6.42 -28.69
N THR A 621 -5.36 6.44 -27.78
CA THR A 621 -4.00 6.92 -28.06
C THR A 621 -3.17 5.87 -28.83
N CYS A 622 -3.36 4.58 -28.54
CA CYS A 622 -2.51 3.50 -29.05
C CYS A 622 -3.10 2.73 -30.25
N GLY A 623 -4.43 2.55 -30.30
CA GLY A 623 -5.12 1.83 -31.38
C GLY A 623 -5.52 2.72 -32.57
N GLY A 624 -5.48 4.04 -32.38
CA GLY A 624 -5.79 5.05 -33.39
C GLY A 624 -7.27 5.15 -33.76
N ALA A 625 -7.65 6.29 -34.36
CA ALA A 625 -9.00 6.46 -34.88
C ALA A 625 -9.20 5.56 -36.12
N ARG A 626 -10.09 4.56 -36.01
CA ARG A 626 -10.40 3.55 -37.05
C ARG A 626 -9.32 2.48 -37.31
N GLY A 627 -8.42 2.22 -36.35
CA GLY A 627 -7.48 1.09 -36.44
C GLY A 627 -6.25 1.31 -37.32
N ALA A 628 -5.97 2.55 -37.71
CA ALA A 628 -4.66 2.93 -38.22
C ALA A 628 -3.74 3.22 -37.01
N ALA A 629 -2.72 2.40 -36.80
CA ALA A 629 -1.80 2.55 -35.67
C ALA A 629 -1.10 3.92 -35.71
N THR A 630 -1.32 4.72 -34.69
CA THR A 630 -0.50 5.88 -34.37
C THR A 630 0.90 5.41 -33.97
N ALA A 631 1.95 6.14 -34.35
CA ALA A 631 3.30 5.84 -33.88
C ALA A 631 3.48 6.36 -32.44
N VAL A 632 4.23 5.62 -31.61
CA VAL A 632 4.69 6.14 -30.31
C VAL A 632 5.55 7.39 -30.56
N PRO A 633 5.37 8.51 -29.83
CA PRO A 633 6.21 9.68 -29.97
C PRO A 633 7.69 9.33 -29.81
N GLU A 634 8.54 9.75 -30.76
CA GLU A 634 9.97 9.58 -30.62
C GLU A 634 10.54 10.62 -29.66
N LEU A 635 11.00 10.18 -28.48
CA LEU A 635 11.99 10.90 -27.70
C LEU A 635 13.39 10.52 -28.21
N GLY A 636 14.31 11.49 -28.22
CA GLY A 636 15.69 11.24 -28.63
C GLY A 636 16.60 10.90 -27.45
N GLY A 637 17.89 11.15 -27.61
CA GLY A 637 18.90 10.87 -26.60
C GLY A 637 18.93 11.90 -25.46
N THR A 638 18.54 13.14 -25.76
CA THR A 638 18.57 14.26 -24.80
C THR A 638 17.25 15.02 -24.79
N THR A 639 16.41 14.74 -23.79
CA THR A 639 15.06 15.30 -23.65
C THR A 639 15.00 16.40 -22.57
N ALA A 640 14.27 17.49 -22.81
CA ALA A 640 13.89 18.42 -21.75
C ALA A 640 12.48 18.13 -21.20
N VAL A 641 12.33 17.93 -19.90
CA VAL A 641 11.02 17.86 -19.21
C VAL A 641 10.73 19.23 -18.59
N VAL A 642 9.76 19.96 -19.15
CA VAL A 642 9.36 21.28 -18.66
C VAL A 642 8.24 21.14 -17.63
N GLY A 643 8.56 21.31 -16.34
CA GLY A 643 7.64 21.15 -15.22
C GLY A 643 8.36 20.70 -13.95
N MET A 644 7.79 21.00 -12.79
CA MET A 644 8.37 20.64 -11.48
C MET A 644 7.25 20.31 -10.46
N GLY A 645 6.35 19.43 -10.88
CA GLY A 645 5.26 18.86 -10.07
C GLY A 645 5.15 17.35 -10.26
N ASN A 646 4.25 16.68 -9.54
CA ASN A 646 4.17 15.21 -9.51
C ASN A 646 4.17 14.54 -10.90
N VAL A 647 3.41 15.06 -11.87
CA VAL A 647 3.39 14.55 -13.26
C VAL A 647 4.76 14.63 -13.93
N ALA A 648 5.56 15.66 -13.65
CA ALA A 648 6.93 15.78 -14.16
C ALA A 648 7.85 14.75 -13.48
N MET A 649 7.69 14.51 -12.18
CA MET A 649 8.45 13.47 -11.47
C MET A 649 8.10 12.09 -12.02
N ASP A 650 6.82 11.79 -12.23
CA ASP A 650 6.34 10.55 -12.84
C ASP A 650 6.94 10.30 -14.23
N VAL A 651 6.95 11.32 -15.10
CA VAL A 651 7.58 11.21 -16.42
C VAL A 651 9.07 10.90 -16.29
N VAL A 652 9.81 11.62 -15.45
CA VAL A 652 11.26 11.40 -15.24
C VAL A 652 11.51 10.00 -14.67
N ARG A 653 10.73 9.58 -13.67
CA ARG A 653 10.81 8.28 -12.99
C ARG A 653 10.56 7.12 -13.95
N LEU A 654 9.50 7.20 -14.76
CA LEU A 654 9.17 6.18 -15.77
C LEU A 654 10.24 6.08 -16.86
N LEU A 655 10.77 7.20 -17.34
CA LEU A 655 11.86 7.22 -18.32
C LEU A 655 13.21 6.75 -17.72
N ALA A 656 13.41 6.95 -16.42
CA ALA A 656 14.61 6.52 -15.69
C ALA A 656 14.59 5.05 -15.23
N LYS A 657 13.44 4.37 -15.28
CA LYS A 657 13.31 2.95 -14.98
C LYS A 657 13.64 2.04 -16.16
N THR A 658 14.16 0.86 -15.87
CA THR A 658 14.27 -0.27 -16.81
C THR A 658 13.00 -1.14 -16.78
N THR A 659 12.89 -2.10 -17.69
CA THR A 659 11.76 -3.04 -17.74
C THR A 659 11.60 -3.86 -16.44
N ARG A 660 12.69 -4.17 -15.72
CA ARG A 660 12.70 -4.90 -14.43
C ARG A 660 12.30 -4.03 -13.23
N ASP A 661 12.50 -2.71 -13.34
CA ASP A 661 12.06 -1.74 -12.31
C ASP A 661 10.55 -1.43 -12.37
N LEU A 662 9.88 -1.98 -13.39
CA LEU A 662 8.45 -1.84 -13.68
C LEU A 662 7.66 -3.12 -13.37
N ASP A 663 8.27 -4.11 -12.73
CA ASP A 663 7.55 -5.32 -12.34
C ASP A 663 6.44 -5.02 -11.30
N GLY A 664 5.30 -5.69 -11.47
CA GLY A 664 4.06 -5.38 -10.77
C GLY A 664 3.26 -4.22 -11.37
N SER A 665 3.77 -3.51 -12.39
CA SER A 665 3.04 -2.43 -13.07
C SER A 665 2.05 -2.94 -14.14
N ASP A 666 1.17 -2.05 -14.63
CA ASP A 666 0.34 -2.26 -15.82
C ASP A 666 0.81 -1.39 -17.01
N VAL A 667 2.14 -1.27 -17.16
CA VAL A 667 2.82 -0.51 -18.22
C VAL A 667 2.72 -1.19 -19.58
N HIS A 668 2.65 -0.40 -20.64
CA HIS A 668 2.79 -0.86 -22.01
C HIS A 668 4.28 -0.94 -22.39
N ASP A 669 4.88 -2.11 -22.22
CA ASP A 669 6.33 -2.33 -22.39
C ASP A 669 6.87 -1.83 -23.75
N ALA A 670 6.13 -2.01 -24.84
CA ALA A 670 6.55 -1.53 -26.16
C ALA A 670 6.58 0.01 -26.28
N ALA A 671 5.70 0.72 -25.56
CA ALA A 671 5.76 2.19 -25.50
C ALA A 671 6.88 2.65 -24.56
N HIS A 672 7.09 1.98 -23.43
CA HIS A 672 8.20 2.28 -22.52
C HIS A 672 9.55 2.11 -23.22
N ALA A 673 9.76 0.98 -23.90
CA ALA A 673 10.99 0.72 -24.67
C ALA A 673 11.24 1.77 -25.76
N ALA A 674 10.20 2.23 -26.46
CA ALA A 674 10.32 3.28 -27.48
C ALA A 674 10.66 4.66 -26.89
N LEU A 675 10.13 5.00 -25.71
CA LEU A 675 10.30 6.30 -25.06
C LEU A 675 11.61 6.41 -24.24
N ALA A 676 11.98 5.34 -23.53
CA ALA A 676 13.13 5.33 -22.62
C ALA A 676 14.40 4.70 -23.24
N GLY A 677 14.26 3.84 -24.25
CA GLY A 677 15.35 2.98 -24.74
C GLY A 677 16.51 3.69 -25.47
N ARG A 678 16.32 4.95 -25.89
CA ARG A 678 17.37 5.78 -26.51
C ARG A 678 17.93 6.86 -25.59
N LEU A 679 17.30 7.07 -24.43
CA LEU A 679 17.47 8.24 -23.60
C LEU A 679 18.73 8.13 -22.72
N THR A 680 19.65 9.07 -22.86
CA THR A 680 20.90 9.15 -22.07
C THR A 680 20.94 10.38 -21.18
N THR A 681 20.20 11.44 -21.52
CA THR A 681 20.17 12.69 -20.77
C THR A 681 18.75 13.26 -20.65
N VAL A 682 18.38 13.73 -19.45
CA VAL A 682 17.14 14.47 -19.19
C VAL A 682 17.45 15.82 -18.55
N HIS A 683 16.88 16.90 -19.07
CA HIS A 683 16.89 18.22 -18.43
C HIS A 683 15.52 18.55 -17.85
N VAL A 684 15.36 18.52 -16.53
CA VAL A 684 14.13 18.92 -15.85
C VAL A 684 14.16 20.42 -15.58
N VAL A 685 13.26 21.19 -16.20
CA VAL A 685 13.27 22.66 -16.17
C VAL A 685 12.04 23.19 -15.42
N GLY A 686 12.26 23.92 -14.32
CA GLY A 686 11.20 24.47 -13.50
C GLY A 686 11.47 25.88 -13.00
N ARG A 687 10.52 26.79 -13.25
CA ARG A 687 10.60 28.22 -12.86
C ARG A 687 10.59 28.48 -11.35
N SER A 688 10.30 27.46 -10.54
CA SER A 688 10.26 27.57 -9.08
C SER A 688 11.61 27.18 -8.47
N LEU A 689 12.01 27.88 -7.41
CA LEU A 689 12.96 27.36 -6.42
C LEU A 689 12.34 26.18 -5.64
N PRO A 690 13.13 25.26 -5.05
CA PRO A 690 12.65 24.03 -4.41
C PRO A 690 11.48 24.23 -3.44
N ALA A 691 11.57 25.18 -2.51
CA ALA A 691 10.51 25.50 -1.55
C ALA A 691 9.15 25.92 -2.15
N ARG A 692 9.13 26.34 -3.42
CA ARG A 692 7.94 26.76 -4.17
C ARG A 692 7.60 25.83 -5.34
N ALA A 693 8.28 24.69 -5.43
CA ALA A 693 7.96 23.67 -6.42
C ALA A 693 6.74 22.83 -5.98
N LYS A 694 6.11 22.14 -6.94
CA LYS A 694 4.85 21.41 -6.71
C LYS A 694 5.03 19.90 -6.67
N PHE A 695 6.27 19.40 -6.62
CA PHE A 695 6.53 17.98 -6.45
C PHE A 695 6.36 17.59 -4.98
N ASP A 696 5.87 16.38 -4.78
CA ASP A 696 5.97 15.68 -3.50
C ASP A 696 7.44 15.28 -3.24
N PRO A 697 8.02 15.60 -2.07
CA PRO A 697 9.37 15.20 -1.70
C PRO A 697 9.65 13.70 -1.88
N VAL A 698 8.68 12.82 -1.61
CA VAL A 698 8.85 11.37 -1.77
C VAL A 698 9.02 11.00 -3.25
N MET A 699 8.22 11.58 -4.15
CA MET A 699 8.36 11.31 -5.59
C MET A 699 9.71 11.76 -6.15
N LEU A 700 10.32 12.80 -5.57
CA LEU A 700 11.70 13.16 -5.94
C LEU A 700 12.69 12.12 -5.40
N ARG A 701 12.60 11.70 -4.11
CA ARG A 701 13.48 10.65 -3.55
C ARG A 701 13.40 9.34 -4.35
N GLU A 702 12.19 8.92 -4.76
CA GLU A 702 12.01 7.75 -5.64
C GLU A 702 12.81 7.83 -6.95
N VAL A 703 13.02 9.03 -7.50
CA VAL A 703 13.87 9.25 -8.68
C VAL A 703 15.36 9.23 -8.32
N LEU A 704 15.73 9.69 -7.11
CA LEU A 704 17.11 9.74 -6.62
C LEU A 704 17.66 8.38 -6.19
N ASP A 705 16.80 7.45 -5.75
CA ASP A 705 17.18 6.09 -5.35
C ASP A 705 17.19 5.10 -6.54
N LEU A 706 17.02 5.57 -7.80
CA LEU A 706 17.09 4.71 -8.99
C LEU A 706 18.55 4.33 -9.33
N PRO A 707 18.88 3.04 -9.47
CA PRO A 707 20.23 2.61 -9.77
C PRO A 707 20.68 3.02 -11.18
N GLY A 708 21.95 3.41 -11.31
CA GLY A 708 22.55 3.80 -12.59
C GLY A 708 22.09 5.15 -13.13
N VAL A 709 21.44 5.99 -12.32
CA VAL A 709 21.06 7.37 -12.67
C VAL A 709 22.01 8.35 -12.00
N GLU A 710 22.61 9.25 -12.77
CA GLU A 710 23.43 10.37 -12.27
C GLU A 710 22.57 11.63 -12.19
N HIS A 711 22.73 12.44 -11.15
CA HIS A 711 21.97 13.68 -10.98
C HIS A 711 22.88 14.90 -10.84
N VAL A 712 22.49 15.99 -11.49
CA VAL A 712 23.22 17.27 -11.49
C VAL A 712 22.22 18.40 -11.24
N VAL A 713 22.50 19.32 -10.32
CA VAL A 713 21.60 20.43 -9.97
C VAL A 713 22.15 21.75 -10.49
N HIS A 714 21.26 22.60 -11.00
CA HIS A 714 21.57 23.92 -11.55
C HIS A 714 20.64 24.99 -10.97
N GLY A 715 21.17 26.20 -10.80
CA GLY A 715 20.41 27.39 -10.42
C GLY A 715 20.16 27.58 -8.92
N VAL A 716 20.65 26.68 -8.07
CA VAL A 716 20.55 26.76 -6.60
C VAL A 716 21.83 26.23 -5.95
N GLU A 717 22.39 27.00 -5.04
CA GLU A 717 23.57 26.65 -4.23
C GLU A 717 23.18 26.08 -2.87
N ALA A 718 24.03 25.22 -2.28
CA ALA A 718 23.76 24.61 -0.97
C ALA A 718 23.53 25.66 0.15
N GLY A 719 24.23 26.79 0.11
CA GLY A 719 24.04 27.90 1.05
C GLY A 719 22.71 28.66 0.90
N GLN A 720 22.02 28.53 -0.24
CA GLN A 720 20.71 29.14 -0.48
C GLN A 720 19.54 28.28 0.04
N LEU A 721 19.81 27.03 0.43
CA LEU A 721 18.82 26.09 0.99
C LEU A 721 18.76 26.13 2.53
N GLY A 722 19.40 27.09 3.17
CA GLY A 722 19.56 27.17 4.63
C GLY A 722 18.28 27.50 5.42
N ALA A 723 18.11 26.80 6.54
CA ALA A 723 17.21 27.09 7.67
C ALA A 723 15.68 27.01 7.47
N ALA A 724 15.16 26.71 6.27
CA ALA A 724 13.76 26.37 6.10
C ALA A 724 13.52 24.86 6.32
N GLY A 725 12.68 24.48 7.28
CA GLY A 725 12.21 23.10 7.49
C GLY A 725 11.24 22.59 6.40
N ASP A 726 11.37 23.08 5.16
CA ASP A 726 10.57 22.65 4.01
C ASP A 726 11.12 21.31 3.45
N PRO A 727 10.31 20.24 3.42
CA PRO A 727 10.77 18.92 2.98
C PRO A 727 11.30 18.85 1.54
N ARG A 728 10.84 19.72 0.61
CA ARG A 728 11.33 19.74 -0.79
C ARG A 728 12.77 20.25 -0.86
N SER A 729 13.07 21.31 -0.11
CA SER A 729 14.38 21.94 -0.01
C SER A 729 15.39 21.00 0.64
N ALA A 730 14.96 20.22 1.64
CA ALA A 730 15.78 19.19 2.27
C ALA A 730 16.22 18.08 1.28
N VAL A 731 15.32 17.58 0.42
CA VAL A 731 15.66 16.57 -0.60
C VAL A 731 16.62 17.12 -1.66
N VAL A 732 16.43 18.38 -2.09
CA VAL A 732 17.38 19.02 -3.02
C VAL A 732 18.74 19.32 -2.34
N ALA A 733 18.78 19.49 -1.02
CA ALA A 733 20.03 19.63 -0.26
C ALA A 733 20.76 18.28 -0.05
N GLU A 734 20.06 17.14 -0.01
CA GLU A 734 20.69 15.81 -0.15
C GLU A 734 21.34 15.68 -1.53
N LEU A 735 20.60 16.05 -2.58
CA LEU A 735 21.06 15.99 -3.98
C LEU A 735 22.32 16.84 -4.24
N LEU A 736 22.36 18.08 -3.74
CA LEU A 736 23.49 19.00 -3.91
C LEU A 736 24.76 18.62 -3.14
N ARG A 737 24.63 17.90 -2.02
CA ARG A 737 25.81 17.41 -1.28
C ARG A 737 26.56 16.30 -2.04
N GLY A 738 25.88 15.69 -3.01
CA GLY A 738 26.23 14.38 -3.54
C GLY A 738 26.05 13.31 -2.46
N ARG A 739 25.73 12.07 -2.86
CA ARG A 739 25.97 10.92 -1.98
C ARG A 739 27.46 10.60 -2.00
N THR A 740 28.27 11.45 -1.37
CA THR A 740 29.60 11.06 -0.92
C THR A 740 29.41 10.13 0.27
N GLY A 741 29.77 8.86 0.09
CA GLY A 741 29.75 7.88 1.18
C GLY A 741 30.81 8.21 2.22
N ALA A 742 30.41 8.85 3.33
CA ALA A 742 31.18 8.93 4.57
C ALA A 742 30.27 9.31 5.75
N GLY A 743 30.47 8.69 6.91
CA GLY A 743 29.66 8.99 8.09
C GLY A 743 29.96 10.37 8.67
N ALA A 744 28.92 11.13 9.00
CA ALA A 744 29.02 12.30 9.87
C ALA A 744 28.79 11.87 11.33
N GLY A 745 29.89 11.63 12.05
CA GLY A 745 29.86 11.52 13.50
C GLY A 745 29.46 12.83 14.18
N HIS A 746 29.20 12.74 15.48
CA HIS A 746 28.81 13.86 16.34
C HIS A 746 29.85 15.01 16.32
N PRO A 747 29.45 16.29 16.47
CA PRO A 747 30.41 17.40 16.48
C PRO A 747 31.18 17.46 17.81
N GLY A 748 32.48 17.18 17.78
CA GLY A 748 33.36 17.39 18.94
C GLY A 748 34.71 16.68 18.84
N GLY A 749 35.73 17.38 18.32
CA GLY A 749 37.11 16.89 18.34
C GLY A 749 38.06 17.66 17.41
N ASP A 750 38.97 18.42 18.01
CA ASP A 750 40.14 19.07 17.39
C ASP A 750 41.23 19.13 18.48
N PRO A 751 42.55 19.17 18.20
CA PRO A 751 43.31 18.81 16.99
C PRO A 751 44.28 17.62 17.24
N GLY A 752 44.97 17.12 16.20
CA GLY A 752 46.10 16.19 16.38
C GLY A 752 46.93 15.95 15.11
N GLU A 753 48.19 16.37 15.11
CA GLU A 753 49.13 16.22 13.99
C GLU A 753 49.47 14.74 13.68
N VAL A 754 49.58 14.37 12.40
CA VAL A 754 50.36 13.21 11.97
C VAL A 754 51.18 13.56 10.73
N ASN A 755 52.50 13.37 10.81
CA ASN A 755 53.43 13.57 9.69
C ASN A 755 53.32 12.43 8.66
N GLY A 756 53.51 12.74 7.38
CA GLY A 756 53.32 11.79 6.28
C GLY A 756 54.57 10.98 5.90
N GLY A 757 54.41 10.12 4.87
CA GLY A 757 55.52 9.45 4.18
C GLY A 757 55.16 8.11 3.51
N ALA A 758 54.83 8.17 2.20
CA ALA A 758 54.81 7.06 1.23
C ALA A 758 53.84 5.87 1.52
N GLU A 759 53.37 5.06 0.56
CA GLU A 759 53.70 4.86 -0.87
C GLU A 759 52.41 4.81 -1.73
N ALA A 760 52.51 4.98 -3.05
CA ALA A 760 51.36 4.94 -3.96
C ALA A 760 51.20 3.57 -4.66
N PRO A 761 49.99 2.97 -4.65
CA PRO A 761 49.65 1.85 -5.53
C PRO A 761 48.57 2.21 -6.57
N GLY A 762 48.86 1.91 -7.84
CA GLY A 762 47.93 1.33 -8.82
C GLY A 762 46.64 2.07 -9.20
N GLU A 763 46.67 2.66 -10.40
CA GLU A 763 45.57 3.00 -11.33
C GLU A 763 44.11 2.71 -10.89
N GLU A 764 43.33 3.79 -10.80
CA GLU A 764 41.92 3.83 -10.42
C GLU A 764 41.00 3.04 -11.39
N GLY A 765 40.35 2.00 -10.87
CA GLY A 765 39.19 1.40 -11.52
C GLY A 765 38.07 2.43 -11.63
N HIS A 766 37.86 2.99 -12.82
CA HIS A 766 36.81 3.97 -13.06
C HIS A 766 35.43 3.37 -12.78
N PRO A 767 34.52 4.08 -12.07
CA PRO A 767 33.16 3.60 -11.87
C PRO A 767 32.45 3.39 -13.21
N ALA A 768 31.59 2.37 -13.28
CA ALA A 768 30.81 2.09 -14.48
C ALA A 768 30.00 3.34 -14.90
N PRO A 769 29.99 3.73 -16.18
CA PRO A 769 29.36 4.96 -16.62
C PRO A 769 27.84 4.91 -16.36
N ALA A 770 27.29 6.01 -15.84
CA ALA A 770 25.87 6.12 -15.56
C ALA A 770 25.02 5.90 -16.83
N ARG A 771 23.92 5.16 -16.68
CA ARG A 771 23.00 4.81 -17.77
C ARG A 771 22.21 6.02 -18.26
N LEU A 772 21.88 6.93 -17.33
CA LEU A 772 21.06 8.11 -17.57
C LEU A 772 21.57 9.25 -16.69
N ARG A 773 21.69 10.46 -17.25
CA ARG A 773 22.01 11.69 -16.50
C ARG A 773 20.82 12.64 -16.43
N VAL A 774 20.44 13.08 -15.23
CA VAL A 774 19.31 13.99 -14.99
C VAL A 774 19.81 15.33 -14.46
N HIS A 775 19.63 16.38 -15.24
CA HIS A 775 19.96 17.77 -14.90
C HIS A 775 18.72 18.52 -14.39
N TRP A 776 18.75 19.00 -13.15
CA TRP A 776 17.65 19.71 -12.50
C TRP A 776 17.87 21.22 -12.51
N TRP A 777 17.12 21.95 -13.34
CA TRP A 777 17.18 23.42 -13.44
C TRP A 777 16.06 24.06 -12.63
N PHE A 778 16.36 24.46 -11.39
CA PHE A 778 15.44 25.21 -10.53
C PHE A 778 15.55 26.72 -10.80
N GLY A 779 14.46 27.46 -10.58
CA GLY A 779 14.42 28.91 -10.83
C GLY A 779 14.59 29.32 -12.30
N HIS A 780 14.38 28.40 -13.25
CA HIS A 780 14.57 28.64 -14.69
C HIS A 780 13.30 28.38 -15.50
N ALA A 781 12.99 29.25 -16.45
CA ALA A 781 11.86 29.12 -17.37
C ALA A 781 12.34 29.02 -18.82
N PRO A 782 11.70 28.20 -19.67
CA PRO A 782 11.96 28.20 -21.10
C PRO A 782 11.51 29.52 -21.73
N THR A 783 12.28 30.01 -22.70
CA THR A 783 12.03 31.25 -23.44
C THR A 783 11.79 31.02 -24.93
N ARG A 784 12.35 29.95 -25.50
CA ARG A 784 12.20 29.56 -26.92
C ARG A 784 12.60 28.09 -27.14
N VAL A 785 11.88 27.40 -28.02
CA VAL A 785 12.30 26.11 -28.60
C VAL A 785 13.01 26.37 -29.94
N LEU A 786 14.08 25.64 -30.21
CA LEU A 786 14.93 25.79 -31.41
C LEU A 786 14.73 24.66 -32.41
N GLY A 787 15.10 24.91 -33.67
CA GLY A 787 15.16 23.93 -34.77
C GLY A 787 16.29 24.31 -35.73
N ASP A 788 16.50 23.51 -36.77
CA ASP A 788 17.59 23.62 -37.77
C ASP A 788 17.66 25.00 -38.46
N ASP A 789 16.52 25.69 -38.59
CA ASP A 789 16.40 27.00 -39.25
C ASP A 789 17.15 28.14 -38.52
N ALA A 790 17.72 27.88 -37.34
CA ALA A 790 18.31 28.86 -36.45
C ALA A 790 19.70 29.39 -36.89
N THR A 791 19.79 29.93 -38.11
CA THR A 791 20.89 30.86 -38.46
C THR A 791 20.65 32.26 -37.88
N PRO A 792 21.70 32.98 -37.44
CA PRO A 792 21.52 34.22 -36.68
C PRO A 792 21.20 35.41 -37.60
N VAL A 793 19.97 35.91 -37.54
CA VAL A 793 19.61 37.20 -38.15
C VAL A 793 20.19 38.34 -37.30
N SER A 794 21.45 38.72 -37.56
CA SER A 794 22.00 39.97 -37.07
C SER A 794 21.64 41.11 -38.02
N ARG A 795 20.97 42.17 -37.51
CA ARG A 795 21.43 43.57 -37.63
C ARG A 795 20.48 44.54 -36.93
N HIS A 796 21.06 45.62 -36.40
CA HIS A 796 20.33 46.74 -35.82
C HIS A 796 19.55 47.53 -36.89
N ALA A 797 18.40 48.07 -36.51
CA ALA A 797 17.96 49.42 -36.88
C ALA A 797 16.93 49.93 -35.86
N ALA A 798 17.02 51.20 -35.49
CA ALA A 798 16.09 51.83 -34.54
C ALA A 798 15.03 52.67 -35.27
N GLY A 799 13.83 52.74 -34.70
CA GLY A 799 13.04 53.98 -34.69
C GLY A 799 11.71 54.03 -35.45
N ARG A 800 10.68 54.38 -34.67
CA ARG A 800 9.44 55.12 -35.02
C ARG A 800 8.31 54.41 -35.77
N GLY A 801 7.09 54.70 -35.33
CA GLY A 801 5.92 54.85 -36.19
C GLY A 801 4.72 53.99 -35.80
N ALA A 802 3.58 54.62 -35.53
CA ALA A 802 2.31 53.94 -35.30
C ALA A 802 1.59 53.59 -36.62
N GLY A 803 0.73 52.58 -36.60
CA GLY A 803 -0.19 52.24 -37.69
C GLY A 803 -1.07 51.05 -37.30
N ALA A 804 -2.38 51.17 -37.50
CA ALA A 804 -3.37 50.12 -37.25
C ALA A 804 -3.77 49.40 -38.56
N ASP A 805 -4.50 48.30 -38.39
CA ASP A 805 -5.26 47.53 -39.39
C ASP A 805 -4.49 46.75 -40.47
N GLY A 806 -4.98 45.53 -40.75
CA GLY A 806 -4.48 44.67 -41.82
C GLY A 806 -4.63 43.18 -41.54
N GLY A 807 -5.83 42.62 -41.71
CA GLY A 807 -6.04 41.18 -41.62
C GLY A 807 -5.42 40.42 -42.79
N GLY A 808 -4.69 39.34 -42.50
CA GLY A 808 -4.16 38.42 -43.50
C GLY A 808 -3.89 37.05 -42.88
N ALA A 809 -4.60 36.02 -43.32
CA ALA A 809 -4.36 34.65 -42.89
C ALA A 809 -3.08 34.12 -43.55
N PRO A 810 -2.08 33.61 -42.80
CA PRO A 810 -0.91 32.99 -43.39
C PRO A 810 -1.26 31.57 -43.85
N SER A 811 -1.46 31.41 -45.17
CA SER A 811 -1.44 30.10 -45.82
C SER A 811 0.02 29.69 -46.07
N GLY A 812 0.40 28.50 -45.59
CA GLY A 812 1.76 27.99 -45.75
C GLY A 812 2.13 26.89 -44.76
N GLU A 813 1.69 25.66 -45.02
CA GLU A 813 2.23 24.46 -44.36
C GLU A 813 3.61 24.14 -44.93
N GLY A 814 4.63 24.83 -44.44
CA GLY A 814 6.02 24.38 -44.59
C GLY A 814 6.32 23.28 -43.57
N GLU A 815 7.03 22.23 -43.99
CA GLU A 815 7.58 21.22 -43.07
C GLU A 815 8.45 21.92 -42.01
N ARG A 816 8.00 21.87 -40.75
CA ARG A 816 8.71 22.50 -39.63
C ARG A 816 9.84 21.59 -39.20
N SER A 817 11.05 22.12 -39.12
CA SER A 817 12.21 21.40 -38.57
C SER A 817 11.92 20.85 -37.15
N ARG A 818 12.54 19.71 -36.81
CA ARG A 818 12.49 19.09 -35.48
C ARG A 818 13.14 19.98 -34.41
N VAL A 819 12.88 19.65 -33.15
CA VAL A 819 13.57 20.28 -32.02
C VAL A 819 15.08 20.00 -32.08
N THR A 820 15.90 21.05 -31.92
CA THR A 820 17.37 20.95 -31.79
C THR A 820 17.93 21.65 -30.54
N GLY A 821 17.07 22.30 -29.75
CA GLY A 821 17.46 22.91 -28.49
C GLY A 821 16.35 23.64 -27.76
N LEU A 822 16.62 24.01 -26.52
CA LEU A 822 15.74 24.78 -25.65
C LEU A 822 16.53 25.93 -25.02
N GLU A 823 16.07 27.17 -25.21
CA GLU A 823 16.60 28.33 -24.51
C GLU A 823 15.85 28.51 -23.19
N ILE A 824 16.58 28.66 -22.08
CA ILE A 824 16.05 28.89 -20.73
C ILE A 824 16.67 30.14 -20.11
N ALA A 825 15.94 30.80 -19.22
CA ALA A 825 16.40 31.98 -18.48
C ALA A 825 16.06 31.88 -16.99
N SER A 826 16.91 32.45 -16.14
CA SER A 826 16.67 32.56 -14.69
C SER A 826 15.52 33.52 -14.40
N CYS A 827 14.71 33.21 -13.39
CA CYS A 827 13.53 33.98 -13.00
C CYS A 827 13.79 35.08 -11.95
N ASP A 828 14.97 35.10 -11.31
CA ASP A 828 15.21 35.82 -10.04
C ASP A 828 16.08 37.09 -10.14
N ARG A 829 16.26 37.71 -11.33
CA ARG A 829 17.05 38.96 -11.49
C ARG A 829 16.37 40.07 -12.31
N PRO A 830 16.64 41.36 -12.01
CA PRO A 830 16.04 42.49 -12.73
C PRO A 830 16.43 42.58 -14.21
N ALA A 831 15.59 43.24 -15.01
CA ALA A 831 15.70 43.31 -16.46
C ALA A 831 16.97 44.00 -17.01
N ASP A 832 17.67 44.77 -16.17
CA ASP A 832 18.75 45.69 -16.60
C ASP A 832 20.15 45.04 -16.61
N GLY A 833 20.24 43.72 -16.40
CA GLY A 833 21.50 42.98 -16.31
C GLY A 833 21.36 41.49 -16.63
N ALA A 834 20.59 41.15 -17.67
CA ALA A 834 20.36 39.77 -18.06
C ALA A 834 21.65 39.07 -18.53
N GLU A 835 22.06 38.02 -17.82
CA GLU A 835 22.96 36.99 -18.36
C GLU A 835 22.37 36.43 -19.67
N PRO A 836 23.21 36.07 -20.67
CA PRO A 836 22.71 35.41 -21.86
C PRO A 836 22.02 34.08 -21.49
N GLY A 837 20.80 33.88 -21.99
CA GLY A 837 19.99 32.69 -21.69
C GLY A 837 20.73 31.40 -22.03
N VAL A 838 20.63 30.41 -21.14
CA VAL A 838 21.29 29.11 -21.31
C VAL A 838 20.61 28.35 -22.44
N ARG A 839 21.40 27.89 -23.42
CA ARG A 839 20.92 27.04 -24.50
C ARG A 839 21.24 25.58 -24.19
N LEU A 840 20.19 24.79 -23.94
CA LEU A 840 20.28 23.34 -23.82
C LEU A 840 20.21 22.70 -25.20
N ALA A 841 21.16 21.83 -25.55
CA ALA A 841 21.09 21.01 -26.74
C ALA A 841 20.19 19.81 -26.45
N VAL A 842 18.95 19.85 -26.95
CA VAL A 842 17.92 18.82 -26.72
C VAL A 842 17.25 18.49 -28.05
N ASP A 843 16.89 17.23 -28.25
CA ASP A 843 16.25 16.73 -29.48
C ASP A 843 14.72 16.57 -29.33
N SER A 844 14.23 16.71 -28.10
CA SER A 844 12.84 16.50 -27.72
C SER A 844 12.48 17.28 -26.45
N VAL A 845 11.22 17.68 -26.32
CA VAL A 845 10.70 18.43 -25.16
C VAL A 845 9.38 17.81 -24.70
N VAL A 846 9.27 17.48 -23.41
CA VAL A 846 8.03 17.01 -22.78
C VAL A 846 7.44 18.13 -21.93
N THR A 847 6.17 18.48 -22.16
CA THR A 847 5.47 19.52 -21.38
C THR A 847 4.67 18.89 -20.24
N ALA A 848 5.10 19.16 -19.00
CA ALA A 848 4.47 18.71 -17.75
C ALA A 848 3.95 19.92 -16.93
N ILE A 849 3.29 20.86 -17.63
CA ILE A 849 2.87 22.16 -17.08
C ILE A 849 1.37 22.26 -16.76
N GLY A 850 0.60 21.18 -16.98
CA GLY A 850 -0.82 21.07 -16.64
C GLY A 850 -1.71 20.63 -17.81
N PHE A 851 -3.02 20.61 -17.58
CA PHE A 851 -4.04 20.13 -18.53
C PHE A 851 -5.11 21.19 -18.82
N ARG A 852 -5.79 21.06 -19.95
CA ARG A 852 -6.91 21.90 -20.39
C ARG A 852 -8.00 21.05 -21.04
N ALA A 853 -9.18 21.65 -21.21
CA ALA A 853 -10.21 21.05 -22.05
C ALA A 853 -9.79 21.16 -23.53
N GLY A 854 -10.10 20.13 -24.32
CA GLY A 854 -10.09 20.17 -25.78
C GLY A 854 -11.41 20.68 -26.34
N GLU A 855 -11.42 21.06 -27.61
CA GLU A 855 -12.62 21.59 -28.29
C GLU A 855 -13.76 20.56 -28.35
N ASP A 856 -13.43 19.26 -28.39
CA ASP A 856 -14.39 18.15 -28.34
C ASP A 856 -14.89 17.79 -26.93
N ASP A 857 -14.30 18.35 -25.86
CA ASP A 857 -14.68 17.99 -24.48
C ASP A 857 -16.02 18.67 -24.12
N LEU A 858 -16.96 17.89 -23.56
CA LEU A 858 -18.32 18.33 -23.19
C LEU A 858 -18.36 19.64 -22.36
N VAL A 859 -17.31 19.88 -21.56
CA VAL A 859 -17.15 21.05 -20.68
C VAL A 859 -16.62 22.28 -21.44
N ALA A 860 -15.91 22.11 -22.56
CA ALA A 860 -15.44 23.22 -23.39
C ALA A 860 -16.59 23.90 -24.16
N ALA A 861 -17.66 23.16 -24.44
CA ALA A 861 -18.85 23.69 -25.08
C ALA A 861 -19.87 24.32 -24.11
N LEU A 862 -19.58 24.34 -22.80
CA LEU A 862 -20.30 25.20 -21.87
C LEU A 862 -19.83 26.65 -22.04
N PRO A 863 -20.70 27.66 -21.86
CA PRO A 863 -20.25 29.03 -21.65
C PRO A 863 -19.22 29.07 -20.53
N ALA A 864 -18.21 29.93 -20.64
CA ALA A 864 -17.14 30.05 -19.66
C ALA A 864 -17.72 30.11 -18.23
N LEU A 865 -17.46 29.06 -17.43
CA LEU A 865 -18.03 28.91 -16.10
C LEU A 865 -17.76 30.17 -15.29
N LYS A 866 -18.85 30.85 -14.89
CA LYS A 866 -18.77 32.01 -14.00
C LYS A 866 -18.20 31.59 -12.66
N GLU A 867 -17.65 32.53 -11.90
CA GLU A 867 -16.97 32.18 -10.65
C GLU A 867 -17.96 31.56 -9.63
N GLU A 868 -19.22 32.01 -9.61
CA GLU A 868 -20.26 31.43 -8.74
C GLU A 868 -20.54 29.95 -9.09
N ALA A 869 -20.43 29.58 -10.38
CA ALA A 869 -20.58 28.20 -10.84
C ALA A 869 -19.35 27.33 -10.52
N ARG A 870 -18.16 27.94 -10.36
CA ARG A 870 -16.95 27.25 -9.88
C ARG A 870 -16.99 27.06 -8.37
N GLU A 871 -17.49 28.05 -7.64
CA GLU A 871 -17.65 28.02 -6.18
C GLU A 871 -18.75 27.05 -5.74
N SER A 872 -19.90 27.01 -6.42
CA SER A 872 -21.03 26.14 -6.05
C SER A 872 -21.12 24.82 -6.83
N GLY A 873 -20.54 24.75 -8.03
CA GLY A 873 -20.76 23.65 -8.98
C GLY A 873 -22.12 23.72 -9.71
N ARG A 874 -22.99 24.70 -9.42
CA ARG A 874 -24.27 24.90 -10.11
C ARG A 874 -24.05 25.60 -11.46
N VAL A 875 -24.39 24.95 -12.57
CA VAL A 875 -24.28 25.52 -13.93
C VAL A 875 -25.63 26.08 -14.41
N GLY A 876 -26.73 25.46 -13.99
CA GLY A 876 -28.10 25.90 -14.25
C GLY A 876 -29.11 24.88 -13.69
N PRO A 877 -30.43 25.07 -13.92
CA PRO A 877 -31.45 24.19 -13.35
C PRO A 877 -31.23 22.71 -13.70
N GLY A 878 -31.02 21.88 -12.69
CA GLY A 878 -30.72 20.45 -12.82
C GLY A 878 -29.39 20.12 -13.52
N LEU A 879 -28.45 21.07 -13.63
CA LEU A 879 -27.15 20.88 -14.30
C LEU A 879 -25.99 21.37 -13.44
N TYR A 880 -25.05 20.46 -13.19
CA TYR A 880 -23.94 20.63 -12.25
C TYR A 880 -22.60 20.26 -12.87
N VAL A 881 -21.49 20.67 -12.25
CA VAL A 881 -20.13 20.35 -12.69
C VAL A 881 -19.23 19.99 -11.49
N ALA A 882 -18.37 18.98 -11.66
CA ALA A 882 -17.53 18.41 -10.60
C ALA A 882 -16.04 18.34 -10.99
N GLY A 883 -15.15 18.18 -10.00
CA GLY A 883 -13.74 17.88 -10.22
C GLY A 883 -12.98 18.94 -11.02
N TRP A 884 -12.08 18.50 -11.90
CA TRP A 884 -11.28 19.40 -12.73
C TRP A 884 -12.10 20.17 -13.78
N ALA A 885 -13.31 19.72 -14.13
CA ALA A 885 -14.24 20.52 -14.93
C ALA A 885 -14.73 21.77 -14.18
N ARG A 886 -14.90 21.68 -12.85
CA ARG A 886 -15.28 22.79 -11.96
C ARG A 886 -14.09 23.69 -11.62
N ARG A 887 -12.95 23.10 -11.17
CA ARG A 887 -11.81 23.83 -10.56
C ARG A 887 -10.58 23.99 -11.46
N GLY A 888 -10.60 23.47 -12.68
CA GLY A 888 -9.40 23.34 -13.52
C GLY A 888 -8.46 22.21 -13.03
N PRO A 889 -7.25 22.08 -13.62
CA PRO A 889 -6.30 20.99 -13.36
C PRO A 889 -5.57 21.18 -12.01
N ARG A 890 -6.31 21.22 -10.91
CA ARG A 890 -5.80 21.49 -9.55
C ARG A 890 -6.34 20.46 -8.57
N GLY A 891 -5.52 20.07 -7.61
CA GLY A 891 -5.85 19.07 -6.59
C GLY A 891 -5.56 17.63 -7.02
N THR A 892 -5.33 16.78 -6.02
CA THR A 892 -5.07 15.33 -6.12
C THR A 892 -6.38 14.52 -6.14
N ILE A 893 -6.31 13.20 -6.34
CA ILE A 893 -7.49 12.32 -6.29
C ILE A 893 -8.28 12.47 -4.96
N PRO A 894 -7.66 12.45 -3.76
CA PRO A 894 -8.37 12.72 -2.50
C PRO A 894 -9.14 14.04 -2.47
N SER A 895 -8.57 15.14 -3.01
CA SER A 895 -9.22 16.46 -3.03
C SER A 895 -10.47 16.57 -3.91
N GLN A 896 -10.82 15.51 -4.66
CA GLN A 896 -12.08 15.41 -5.41
C GLN A 896 -13.24 14.93 -4.52
N ARG A 897 -12.96 14.40 -3.31
CA ARG A 897 -13.95 13.91 -2.35
C ARG A 897 -14.71 15.06 -1.66
N THR A 898 -14.01 16.04 -1.10
CA THR A 898 -14.59 17.21 -0.43
C THR A 898 -15.50 18.00 -1.39
N ASP A 899 -15.01 18.18 -2.62
CA ASP A 899 -15.74 18.77 -3.75
C ASP A 899 -17.04 18.04 -4.10
N ALA A 900 -17.01 16.70 -4.11
CA ALA A 900 -18.17 15.86 -4.35
C ALA A 900 -19.22 15.95 -3.23
N ARG A 901 -18.81 16.09 -1.96
CA ARG A 901 -19.73 16.29 -0.82
C ARG A 901 -20.49 17.61 -0.92
N GLN A 902 -19.76 18.72 -1.09
CA GLN A 902 -20.35 20.04 -1.29
C GLN A 902 -21.32 20.06 -2.48
N LEU A 903 -20.98 19.34 -3.56
CA LEU A 903 -21.86 19.24 -4.72
C LEU A 903 -23.11 18.38 -4.45
N ALA A 904 -23.00 17.32 -3.65
CA ALA A 904 -24.14 16.49 -3.27
C ALA A 904 -25.11 17.23 -2.32
N GLU A 905 -24.60 18.08 -1.43
CA GLU A 905 -25.40 19.02 -0.63
C GLU A 905 -26.17 19.98 -1.53
N ALA A 906 -25.47 20.63 -2.46
CA ALA A 906 -26.08 21.54 -3.43
C ALA A 906 -27.18 20.86 -4.28
N ILE A 907 -26.95 19.63 -4.74
CA ILE A 907 -27.95 18.83 -5.47
C ILE A 907 -29.15 18.49 -4.58
N ALA A 908 -28.93 18.20 -3.29
CA ALA A 908 -30.00 17.86 -2.36
C ALA A 908 -30.89 19.05 -1.99
N GLU A 909 -30.33 20.26 -1.93
CA GLU A 909 -31.09 21.51 -1.76
C GLU A 909 -32.06 21.73 -2.94
N ASP A 910 -31.54 21.77 -4.17
CA ASP A 910 -32.34 22.03 -5.40
C ASP A 910 -33.44 20.97 -5.63
N LEU A 911 -33.21 19.73 -5.20
CA LEU A 911 -34.18 18.63 -5.29
C LEU A 911 -35.16 18.58 -4.10
N GLY A 912 -34.86 19.28 -3.00
CA GLY A 912 -35.68 19.36 -1.79
C GLY A 912 -36.72 20.49 -1.82
N GLU A 913 -36.34 21.67 -2.33
CA GLU A 913 -37.22 22.86 -2.33
C GLU A 913 -38.46 22.75 -3.25
N GLY A 914 -38.52 21.74 -4.12
CA GLY A 914 -39.65 21.51 -5.03
C GLY A 914 -40.90 20.84 -4.44
N ALA A 915 -40.93 20.57 -3.12
CA ALA A 915 -41.94 19.71 -2.48
C ALA A 915 -43.01 20.43 -1.63
N GLY A 916 -42.91 21.76 -1.44
CA GLY A 916 -43.70 22.47 -0.42
C GLY A 916 -44.34 23.78 -0.87
N GLU A 917 -45.40 23.72 -1.69
CA GLU A 917 -46.47 24.74 -1.69
C GLU A 917 -47.73 24.17 -2.35
N GLY A 918 -48.79 23.91 -1.58
CA GLY A 918 -49.94 23.15 -2.07
C GLY A 918 -51.10 22.93 -1.09
N GLY A 919 -51.66 24.02 -0.55
CA GLY A 919 -52.89 23.98 0.27
C GLY A 919 -53.16 25.35 0.92
N GLY A 920 -54.37 25.90 0.92
CA GLY A 920 -55.64 25.40 0.38
C GLY A 920 -56.64 26.53 0.10
N VAL A 921 -57.85 26.15 -0.33
CA VAL A 921 -58.88 27.08 -0.83
C VAL A 921 -59.77 27.62 0.28
N ASP A 922 -59.96 28.93 0.29
CA ASP A 922 -61.20 29.65 0.62
C ASP A 922 -61.19 30.94 -0.24
N GLY A 923 -62.27 31.46 -0.82
CA GLY A 923 -63.69 31.10 -0.71
C GLY A 923 -64.51 32.38 -0.86
N GLY A 924 -65.00 32.71 -2.07
CA GLY A 924 -65.77 33.96 -2.27
C GLY A 924 -66.05 34.37 -3.71
N ASP A 925 -67.33 34.31 -4.09
CA ASP A 925 -68.05 34.91 -5.22
C ASP A 925 -67.38 36.02 -6.07
N GLY A 926 -67.55 35.96 -7.41
CA GLY A 926 -67.12 37.07 -8.28
C GLY A 926 -67.40 36.96 -9.78
N ARG A 927 -68.68 36.86 -10.17
CA ARG A 927 -69.23 37.03 -11.54
C ARG A 927 -68.34 37.72 -12.61
N GLY A 928 -68.17 37.03 -13.75
CA GLY A 928 -68.55 37.60 -15.06
C GLY A 928 -67.46 38.01 -16.06
N GLY A 929 -67.66 37.60 -17.32
CA GLY A 929 -67.56 38.53 -18.46
C GLY A 929 -66.23 38.69 -19.19
N GLY A 930 -65.92 37.77 -20.10
CA GLY A 930 -65.74 38.08 -21.53
C GLY A 930 -64.61 39.02 -22.01
N GLY A 931 -63.68 38.44 -22.77
CA GLY A 931 -63.25 38.98 -24.07
C GLY A 931 -62.10 40.00 -24.08
N GLY A 932 -61.12 39.75 -24.94
CA GLY A 932 -60.04 40.70 -25.23
C GLY A 932 -58.74 40.01 -25.60
N ALA A 933 -58.56 39.68 -26.87
CA ALA A 933 -57.24 39.33 -27.40
C ALA A 933 -56.51 40.63 -27.80
N ASP A 934 -55.20 40.72 -27.55
CA ASP A 934 -54.32 41.25 -28.58
C ASP A 934 -52.88 40.69 -28.54
N THR A 935 -52.37 40.58 -29.77
CA THR A 935 -51.05 40.30 -30.33
C THR A 935 -49.79 40.03 -29.49
N ALA A 936 -49.05 39.06 -30.03
CA ALA A 936 -47.73 38.57 -29.61
C ALA A 936 -46.55 39.54 -29.85
N LEU A 937 -45.48 39.34 -29.08
CA LEU A 937 -44.09 39.45 -29.55
C LEU A 937 -43.21 38.43 -28.81
N ALA A 938 -42.04 38.10 -29.38
CA ALA A 938 -41.27 36.92 -29.02
C ALA A 938 -40.61 36.97 -27.63
N GLY A 939 -40.57 35.82 -26.93
CA GLY A 939 -39.79 35.62 -25.71
C GLY A 939 -39.75 34.16 -25.26
N THR A 940 -38.55 33.66 -24.95
CA THR A 940 -38.21 32.45 -24.15
C THR A 940 -39.00 31.14 -24.39
N PRO A 941 -38.32 30.03 -24.78
CA PRO A 941 -38.83 28.68 -24.52
C PRO A 941 -39.01 28.49 -23.01
N GLY A 942 -40.23 28.17 -22.59
CA GLY A 942 -40.59 28.12 -21.16
C GLY A 942 -39.89 27.01 -20.39
N VAL A 943 -39.62 27.28 -19.11
CA VAL A 943 -39.19 26.28 -18.12
C VAL A 943 -40.24 25.16 -18.05
N PRO A 944 -39.86 23.86 -18.13
CA PRO A 944 -40.81 22.78 -17.89
C PRO A 944 -41.27 22.81 -16.43
N ALA A 945 -42.57 22.79 -16.20
CA ALA A 945 -43.14 22.84 -14.85
C ALA A 945 -42.60 21.71 -13.95
N ALA A 946 -42.22 22.08 -12.72
CA ALA A 946 -41.94 21.12 -11.66
C ALA A 946 -43.19 20.24 -11.43
N GLY A 947 -43.03 18.91 -11.47
CA GLY A 947 -44.15 17.98 -11.24
C GLY A 947 -44.16 16.69 -12.04
N ARG A 948 -43.32 16.52 -13.08
CA ARG A 948 -43.14 15.20 -13.73
C ARG A 948 -41.88 14.51 -13.21
N ARG A 949 -42.05 13.44 -12.42
CA ARG A 949 -40.96 12.50 -12.11
C ARG A 949 -40.45 11.88 -13.41
N ARG A 950 -39.16 12.02 -13.69
CA ARG A 950 -38.53 11.53 -14.93
C ARG A 950 -38.28 10.02 -14.84
N ALA A 951 -38.31 9.30 -15.96
CA ALA A 951 -38.20 7.85 -15.96
C ALA A 951 -36.75 7.32 -16.05
N GLY A 952 -35.75 8.21 -16.01
CA GLY A 952 -34.34 7.85 -15.99
C GLY A 952 -33.92 7.03 -17.21
N LEU A 953 -33.19 5.95 -16.96
CA LEU A 953 -32.75 5.00 -18.00
C LEU A 953 -33.87 4.48 -18.91
N VAL A 954 -35.13 4.45 -18.47
CA VAL A 954 -36.26 3.93 -19.28
C VAL A 954 -36.49 4.79 -20.53
N GLU A 955 -36.39 6.11 -20.42
CA GLU A 955 -36.52 7.04 -21.56
C GLU A 955 -35.36 6.90 -22.55
N LEU A 956 -34.18 6.50 -22.08
CA LEU A 956 -32.96 6.40 -22.89
C LEU A 956 -32.73 5.00 -23.52
N ARG A 957 -33.53 4.00 -23.15
CA ARG A 957 -33.47 2.63 -23.72
C ARG A 957 -33.35 2.56 -25.25
N PRO A 958 -34.03 3.40 -26.06
CA PRO A 958 -33.88 3.37 -27.53
C PRO A 958 -32.47 3.70 -28.04
N TYR A 959 -31.66 4.42 -27.25
CA TYR A 959 -30.33 4.89 -27.62
C TYR A 959 -29.21 4.01 -27.05
N LEU A 960 -29.46 3.35 -25.91
CA LEU A 960 -28.46 2.61 -25.14
C LEU A 960 -28.22 1.15 -25.60
N GLY A 961 -28.74 0.74 -26.76
CA GLY A 961 -28.64 -0.65 -27.26
C GLY A 961 -27.23 -1.16 -27.60
N ARG A 962 -26.18 -0.34 -27.41
CA ARG A 962 -24.76 -0.68 -27.55
C ARG A 962 -23.91 -0.25 -26.34
N ALA A 963 -24.55 0.16 -25.24
CA ALA A 963 -23.85 0.55 -24.03
C ALA A 963 -23.17 -0.64 -23.35
N THR A 964 -22.14 -0.35 -22.55
CA THR A 964 -21.42 -1.34 -21.74
C THR A 964 -21.89 -1.24 -20.30
N ASP A 965 -22.46 -2.32 -19.76
CA ASP A 965 -22.77 -2.42 -18.34
C ASP A 965 -21.51 -2.81 -17.53
N TYR A 966 -21.62 -2.77 -16.20
CA TYR A 966 -20.49 -3.09 -15.33
C TYR A 966 -20.01 -4.54 -15.48
N ASP A 967 -20.91 -5.47 -15.82
CA ASP A 967 -20.55 -6.86 -16.11
C ASP A 967 -19.76 -7.02 -17.42
N GLY A 968 -20.08 -6.23 -18.44
CA GLY A 968 -19.29 -6.12 -19.66
C GLY A 968 -17.89 -5.59 -19.40
N TRP A 969 -17.75 -4.63 -18.47
CA TRP A 969 -16.44 -4.21 -17.98
C TRP A 969 -15.70 -5.33 -17.23
N ARG A 970 -16.34 -6.06 -16.32
CA ARG A 970 -15.70 -7.19 -15.60
C ARG A 970 -15.20 -8.28 -16.55
N ARG A 971 -15.90 -8.52 -17.67
CA ARG A 971 -15.42 -9.41 -18.76
C ARG A 971 -14.13 -8.90 -19.43
N ILE A 972 -14.02 -7.59 -19.67
CA ILE A 972 -12.78 -6.98 -20.19
C ILE A 972 -11.63 -7.17 -19.19
N ASP A 973 -11.82 -6.79 -17.93
CA ASP A 973 -10.75 -6.82 -16.93
C ASP A 973 -10.20 -8.24 -16.70
N ALA A 974 -11.07 -9.25 -16.69
CA ALA A 974 -10.68 -10.65 -16.56
C ALA A 974 -9.76 -11.10 -17.72
N VAL A 975 -10.07 -10.72 -18.97
CA VAL A 975 -9.24 -11.05 -20.14
C VAL A 975 -7.89 -10.33 -20.08
N GLU A 976 -7.88 -9.04 -19.72
CA GLU A 976 -6.66 -8.24 -19.63
C GLU A 976 -5.72 -8.72 -18.53
N ARG A 977 -6.25 -9.21 -17.40
CA ARG A 977 -5.44 -9.83 -16.33
C ARG A 977 -4.92 -11.20 -16.73
N ALA A 978 -5.74 -12.04 -17.37
CA ALA A 978 -5.33 -13.36 -17.84
C ALA A 978 -4.26 -13.31 -18.96
N ALA A 979 -4.23 -12.21 -19.73
CA ALA A 979 -3.24 -11.96 -20.78
C ALA A 979 -1.95 -11.28 -20.30
N ALA A 980 -1.79 -11.01 -19.00
CA ALA A 980 -0.63 -10.30 -18.46
C ALA A 980 0.69 -11.09 -18.66
N PRO A 981 1.76 -10.46 -19.19
CA PRO A 981 3.11 -11.02 -19.14
C PRO A 981 3.57 -11.33 -17.71
N VAL A 982 4.51 -12.27 -17.57
CA VAL A 982 5.18 -12.54 -16.30
C VAL A 982 5.76 -11.24 -15.73
N GLY A 983 5.46 -10.93 -14.47
CA GLY A 983 5.88 -9.67 -13.83
C GLY A 983 5.02 -8.44 -14.17
N ARG A 984 3.89 -8.56 -14.87
CA ARG A 984 2.94 -7.46 -15.11
C ARG A 984 1.60 -7.73 -14.42
N ALA A 985 0.93 -6.67 -13.97
CA ALA A 985 -0.38 -6.77 -13.30
C ALA A 985 -1.55 -6.98 -14.29
N ARG A 986 -1.39 -6.53 -15.53
CA ARG A 986 -2.44 -6.53 -16.58
C ARG A 986 -1.81 -6.25 -17.96
N ALA A 987 -2.30 -6.90 -19.01
CA ALA A 987 -2.09 -6.48 -20.41
C ALA A 987 -3.37 -5.87 -20.99
N LYS A 988 -3.36 -4.56 -21.25
CA LYS A 988 -4.55 -3.84 -21.72
C LYS A 988 -4.79 -4.02 -23.21
N LEU A 989 -6.05 -4.14 -23.63
CA LEU A 989 -6.42 -4.31 -25.03
C LEU A 989 -6.48 -2.96 -25.75
N LEU A 990 -5.79 -2.85 -26.89
CA LEU A 990 -5.68 -1.58 -27.63
C LEU A 990 -6.87 -1.32 -28.58
N ASP A 991 -7.64 -2.35 -28.97
CA ASP A 991 -8.75 -2.22 -29.92
C ASP A 991 -10.10 -2.01 -29.21
N ARG A 992 -10.70 -0.83 -29.42
CA ARG A 992 -12.03 -0.46 -28.92
C ARG A 992 -13.16 -1.33 -29.48
N ARG A 993 -13.00 -1.94 -30.65
CA ARG A 993 -13.97 -2.90 -31.19
C ARG A 993 -13.90 -4.22 -30.43
N HIS A 994 -12.70 -4.76 -30.22
CA HIS A 994 -12.48 -5.95 -29.39
C HIS A 994 -13.02 -5.77 -27.97
N LEU A 995 -12.70 -4.65 -27.30
CA LEU A 995 -13.24 -4.31 -25.97
C LEU A 995 -14.77 -4.40 -25.91
N ARG A 996 -15.48 -3.81 -26.89
CA ARG A 996 -16.95 -3.88 -26.96
C ARG A 996 -17.49 -5.28 -27.27
N LEU A 997 -16.80 -6.06 -28.11
CA LEU A 997 -17.21 -7.43 -28.41
C LEU A 997 -17.08 -8.34 -27.17
N LEU A 998 -16.04 -8.18 -26.37
CA LEU A 998 -15.89 -8.86 -25.08
C LEU A 998 -17.00 -8.42 -24.10
N ALA A 999 -17.23 -7.11 -23.97
CA ALA A 999 -18.28 -6.58 -23.12
C ALA A 999 -19.68 -7.10 -23.52
N ALA A 1000 -19.99 -7.18 -24.80
CA ALA A 1000 -21.27 -7.67 -25.31
C ALA A 1000 -21.39 -9.21 -25.42
N SER A 1001 -20.31 -9.96 -25.16
CA SER A 1001 -20.33 -11.41 -25.28
C SER A 1001 -21.19 -12.08 -24.21
N ALA A 1002 -22.10 -12.97 -24.64
CA ALA A 1002 -22.75 -13.91 -23.74
C ALA A 1002 -21.72 -14.97 -23.32
N THR A 1003 -21.69 -15.32 -22.04
CA THR A 1003 -20.65 -16.16 -21.44
C THR A 1003 -20.52 -17.52 -22.11
N ALA A 1004 -19.43 -17.71 -22.85
CA ALA A 1004 -18.77 -19.01 -22.96
C ALA A 1004 -17.71 -19.07 -21.85
N ALA A 1005 -17.74 -20.10 -21.00
CA ALA A 1005 -16.62 -20.41 -20.12
C ALA A 1005 -15.38 -20.72 -20.98
N PRO A 1006 -14.15 -20.42 -20.50
CA PRO A 1006 -12.95 -20.70 -21.26
C PRO A 1006 -12.77 -22.22 -21.44
N HIS A 1007 -13.10 -22.72 -22.62
CA HIS A 1007 -12.80 -24.09 -22.99
C HIS A 1007 -11.29 -24.24 -23.20
N HIS A 1008 -10.65 -25.06 -22.35
CA HIS A 1008 -9.42 -25.76 -22.75
C HIS A 1008 -9.66 -26.45 -24.09
N ALA A 1009 -8.75 -26.26 -25.04
CA ALA A 1009 -8.79 -26.97 -26.31
C ALA A 1009 -8.53 -28.47 -26.09
N PRO A 1010 -9.47 -29.38 -26.44
CA PRO A 1010 -9.24 -30.81 -26.32
C PRO A 1010 -8.66 -31.36 -27.62
N ALA A 1011 -7.55 -32.09 -27.51
CA ALA A 1011 -7.03 -32.88 -28.61
C ALA A 1011 -7.81 -34.21 -28.72
N GLY A 1012 -8.69 -34.32 -29.72
CA GLY A 1012 -9.01 -35.59 -30.39
C GLY A 1012 -10.27 -36.38 -30.01
N ALA A 1013 -10.62 -37.27 -30.95
CA ALA A 1013 -11.63 -38.34 -30.92
C ALA A 1013 -13.11 -38.01 -31.25
N ARG A 1014 -13.83 -39.06 -31.71
CA ARG A 1014 -15.09 -39.02 -32.50
C ARG A 1014 -16.22 -39.83 -31.85
N GLY A 1015 -17.46 -39.55 -32.23
CA GLY A 1015 -18.64 -40.44 -32.09
C GLY A 1015 -19.72 -39.89 -31.13
N THR A 1016 -20.85 -39.33 -31.57
CA THR A 1016 -22.07 -39.89 -32.23
C THR A 1016 -23.09 -40.57 -31.29
N GLU A 1017 -24.34 -40.08 -31.42
CA GLU A 1017 -25.66 -40.66 -31.06
C GLU A 1017 -26.32 -40.30 -29.70
N PRO A 1018 -27.68 -40.18 -29.62
CA PRO A 1018 -28.40 -39.50 -28.53
C PRO A 1018 -29.56 -40.30 -27.87
N GLY A 1019 -30.18 -39.80 -26.77
CA GLY A 1019 -31.53 -40.27 -26.39
C GLY A 1019 -32.10 -39.90 -24.99
N GLY A 1020 -33.37 -39.43 -24.97
CA GLY A 1020 -34.34 -39.47 -23.84
C GLY A 1020 -34.14 -38.45 -22.70
N THR A 1021 -35.01 -37.50 -22.32
CA THR A 1021 -36.49 -37.31 -22.24
C THR A 1021 -37.26 -38.02 -21.10
N ALA A 1022 -37.63 -37.28 -20.04
CA ALA A 1022 -38.82 -37.41 -19.15
C ALA A 1022 -38.62 -36.51 -17.89
N THR A 1023 -39.41 -35.48 -17.53
CA THR A 1023 -40.80 -35.42 -16.98
C THR A 1023 -41.00 -36.13 -15.62
N ALA A 1024 -41.71 -35.62 -14.60
CA ALA A 1024 -42.35 -34.32 -14.31
C ALA A 1024 -42.92 -34.28 -12.85
N ALA A 1025 -43.49 -33.13 -12.41
CA ALA A 1025 -44.29 -32.90 -11.18
C ALA A 1025 -43.55 -33.09 -9.83
N GLY A 1026 -43.87 -32.48 -8.68
CA GLY A 1026 -45.02 -31.74 -8.12
C GLY A 1026 -44.95 -32.00 -6.58
N THR A 1027 -45.47 -31.21 -5.61
CA THR A 1027 -46.53 -30.19 -5.53
C THR A 1027 -46.40 -29.36 -4.24
N THR A 1028 -46.87 -28.10 -4.30
CA THR A 1028 -47.39 -27.18 -3.24
C THR A 1028 -47.57 -27.65 -1.77
N THR A 1029 -47.34 -26.74 -0.81
CA THR A 1029 -48.39 -26.22 0.12
C THR A 1029 -47.95 -24.97 0.91
N ASP A 1030 -48.96 -24.18 1.30
CA ASP A 1030 -48.98 -22.78 1.75
C ASP A 1030 -48.47 -22.44 3.18
N ALA A 1031 -47.93 -21.21 3.33
CA ALA A 1031 -48.35 -20.06 4.20
C ALA A 1031 -48.69 -20.27 5.72
N PRO A 1032 -48.89 -19.21 6.56
CA PRO A 1032 -48.96 -17.76 6.27
C PRO A 1032 -48.16 -16.83 7.22
N ALA A 1033 -48.45 -15.52 7.15
CA ALA A 1033 -47.65 -14.40 7.67
C ALA A 1033 -48.35 -13.58 8.80
N SER A 1034 -47.91 -12.32 8.98
CA SER A 1034 -48.41 -11.18 9.79
C SER A 1034 -47.65 -10.86 11.10
N GLY A 1035 -47.49 -9.58 11.49
CA GLY A 1035 -47.99 -8.35 10.86
C GLY A 1035 -47.40 -7.02 11.39
N ASP A 1036 -47.89 -5.90 10.82
CA ASP A 1036 -47.38 -4.52 10.91
C ASP A 1036 -47.76 -3.71 12.17
N ALA A 1037 -46.99 -2.63 12.44
CA ALA A 1037 -47.41 -1.21 12.61
C ALA A 1037 -46.16 -0.35 12.94
N ALA A 1038 -45.79 0.79 12.32
CA ALA A 1038 -46.51 2.03 11.93
C ALA A 1038 -46.91 2.92 13.15
N SER A 1039 -46.81 4.27 13.18
CA SER A 1039 -46.19 5.31 12.32
C SER A 1039 -46.47 6.74 12.88
N GLY A 1040 -45.69 7.79 12.54
CA GLY A 1040 -46.04 9.24 12.67
C GLY A 1040 -44.93 10.11 13.30
N LEU A 1041 -44.32 11.17 12.70
CA LEU A 1041 -44.76 12.37 11.91
C LEU A 1041 -45.42 13.47 12.80
N ALA A 1042 -45.18 14.79 12.69
CA ALA A 1042 -44.43 15.69 11.75
C ALA A 1042 -44.08 17.04 12.47
N SER A 1043 -42.95 17.77 12.26
CA SER A 1043 -42.51 18.74 11.20
C SER A 1043 -43.06 20.21 11.27
N GLY A 1044 -42.19 21.24 11.24
CA GLY A 1044 -42.55 22.67 11.01
C GLY A 1044 -41.41 23.72 11.17
N ASP A 1045 -41.10 24.42 10.07
CA ASP A 1045 -40.09 25.49 9.79
C ASP A 1045 -40.44 26.93 10.32
N ALA A 1046 -39.64 28.02 10.31
CA ALA A 1046 -38.21 28.32 10.00
C ALA A 1046 -37.78 29.75 10.46
N ALA A 1047 -36.49 30.09 10.26
CA ALA A 1047 -35.87 31.44 10.06
C ALA A 1047 -35.33 32.31 11.25
N SER A 1048 -34.00 32.22 11.43
CA SER A 1048 -33.01 33.28 11.76
C SER A 1048 -33.27 34.37 12.84
N GLY A 1049 -32.51 34.31 13.95
CA GLY A 1049 -32.11 35.51 14.70
C GLY A 1049 -31.78 35.32 16.19
N LEU A 1050 -30.49 35.31 16.55
CA LEU A 1050 -29.91 35.62 17.88
C LEU A 1050 -30.55 34.98 19.14
N ALA A 1051 -29.94 33.88 19.60
CA ALA A 1051 -29.78 33.43 21.00
C ALA A 1051 -31.00 33.20 21.93
N SER A 1052 -31.04 31.97 22.47
CA SER A 1052 -31.71 31.46 23.71
C SER A 1052 -33.18 30.99 23.65
N GLY A 1053 -33.33 29.65 23.77
CA GLY A 1053 -34.56 28.87 24.09
C GLY A 1053 -35.64 28.78 23.00
N ASP A 1054 -36.44 27.71 22.84
CA ASP A 1054 -36.50 26.35 23.43
C ASP A 1054 -37.52 25.50 22.60
N ALA A 1055 -37.52 24.17 22.54
CA ALA A 1055 -36.53 23.14 22.92
C ALA A 1055 -36.88 21.78 22.23
N ALA A 1056 -35.94 21.17 21.48
CA ALA A 1056 -36.05 19.80 20.95
C ALA A 1056 -34.69 19.09 20.73
N GLY A 1057 -33.59 19.66 21.26
CA GLY A 1057 -32.21 19.22 21.00
C GLY A 1057 -31.33 19.05 22.24
N ALA A 1058 -31.87 19.22 23.44
CA ALA A 1058 -31.25 18.74 24.68
C ALA A 1058 -31.68 17.26 24.84
N ASP A 1059 -30.80 16.28 24.98
CA ASP A 1059 -29.57 16.30 25.79
C ASP A 1059 -28.50 15.37 25.18
N ARG A 1060 -28.10 15.60 23.92
CA ARG A 1060 -27.09 14.73 23.26
C ARG A 1060 -25.69 15.05 23.77
N PRO A 1061 -24.97 14.08 24.38
CA PRO A 1061 -23.66 14.33 24.96
C PRO A 1061 -22.65 14.77 23.88
N PRO A 1062 -21.78 15.74 24.19
CA PRO A 1062 -20.78 16.24 23.24
C PRO A 1062 -19.68 15.20 23.02
N LEU A 1063 -19.20 15.10 21.78
CA LEU A 1063 -18.10 14.23 21.38
C LEU A 1063 -17.19 15.00 20.41
N THR A 1064 -15.88 14.74 20.47
CA THR A 1064 -14.91 15.30 19.51
C THR A 1064 -14.22 14.17 18.76
N VAL A 1065 -14.13 14.26 17.44
CA VAL A 1065 -13.35 13.35 16.58
C VAL A 1065 -12.19 14.13 15.98
N LEU A 1066 -11.02 13.98 16.58
CA LEU A 1066 -9.75 14.51 16.08
C LEU A 1066 -9.24 13.61 14.95
N PHE A 1067 -8.75 14.19 13.86
CA PHE A 1067 -8.07 13.42 12.81
C PHE A 1067 -6.70 13.94 12.43
N ALA A 1068 -5.86 13.02 11.94
CA ALA A 1068 -4.51 13.31 11.45
C ALA A 1068 -4.21 12.53 10.16
N THR A 1069 -3.95 13.24 9.06
CA THR A 1069 -4.01 12.66 7.71
C THR A 1069 -2.88 13.19 6.81
N GLU A 1070 -2.27 12.33 6.01
CA GLU A 1070 -1.38 12.77 4.91
C GLU A 1070 -2.16 12.89 3.60
N SER A 1071 -2.97 11.87 3.28
CA SER A 1071 -3.63 11.70 1.98
C SER A 1071 -5.15 11.79 2.03
N GLY A 1072 -5.73 12.22 3.17
CA GLY A 1072 -7.19 12.34 3.36
C GLY A 1072 -7.90 11.05 3.80
N ASN A 1073 -7.18 9.97 4.14
CA ASN A 1073 -7.80 8.69 4.53
C ASN A 1073 -8.29 8.67 6.00
N ALA A 1074 -7.60 9.34 6.93
CA ALA A 1074 -8.03 9.40 8.32
C ALA A 1074 -9.19 10.39 8.52
N GLU A 1075 -9.17 11.52 7.82
CA GLU A 1075 -10.27 12.48 7.66
C GLU A 1075 -11.57 11.76 7.23
N LEU A 1076 -11.47 10.97 6.16
CA LEU A 1076 -12.53 10.09 5.64
C LEU A 1076 -13.24 9.29 6.73
N VAL A 1077 -12.44 8.60 7.55
CA VAL A 1077 -12.92 7.69 8.59
C VAL A 1077 -13.50 8.48 9.75
N ALA A 1078 -12.90 9.61 10.11
CA ALA A 1078 -13.44 10.53 11.11
C ALA A 1078 -14.83 11.07 10.72
N GLU A 1079 -15.04 11.41 9.45
CA GLU A 1079 -16.35 11.86 8.95
C GLU A 1079 -17.39 10.73 8.91
N GLU A 1080 -17.00 9.49 8.56
CA GLU A 1080 -17.90 8.34 8.56
C GLU A 1080 -18.26 7.89 9.99
N VAL A 1081 -17.29 7.88 10.90
CA VAL A 1081 -17.52 7.69 12.35
C VAL A 1081 -18.42 8.79 12.92
N ALA A 1082 -18.19 10.05 12.54
CA ALA A 1082 -19.04 11.16 12.98
C ALA A 1082 -20.47 11.03 12.47
N GLY A 1083 -20.67 10.67 11.20
CA GLY A 1083 -22.00 10.40 10.63
C GLY A 1083 -22.74 9.25 11.33
N HIS A 1084 -22.03 8.16 11.65
CA HIS A 1084 -22.56 7.00 12.38
C HIS A 1084 -22.94 7.31 13.84
N LEU A 1085 -22.28 8.30 14.45
CA LEU A 1085 -22.53 8.74 15.82
C LEU A 1085 -23.46 9.96 15.91
N ALA A 1086 -23.71 10.67 14.81
CA ALA A 1086 -24.43 11.95 14.77
C ALA A 1086 -25.87 11.90 15.29
N ASP A 1087 -26.53 10.75 15.25
CA ASP A 1087 -27.88 10.57 15.82
C ASP A 1087 -27.83 10.58 17.36
N ARG A 1088 -26.74 10.08 17.95
CA ARG A 1088 -26.58 9.80 19.38
C ARG A 1088 -25.78 10.86 20.14
N TYR A 1089 -24.81 11.49 19.48
CA TYR A 1089 -23.85 12.43 20.06
C TYR A 1089 -23.87 13.78 19.32
N ALA A 1090 -23.57 14.85 20.01
CA ALA A 1090 -23.22 16.13 19.38
C ALA A 1090 -21.74 16.07 18.95
N VAL A 1091 -21.49 15.51 17.76
CA VAL A 1091 -20.15 15.24 17.25
C VAL A 1091 -19.53 16.44 16.55
N GLU A 1092 -18.32 16.79 16.93
CA GLU A 1092 -17.46 17.79 16.28
C GLU A 1092 -16.25 17.11 15.65
N VAL A 1093 -15.95 17.38 14.38
CA VAL A 1093 -14.80 16.79 13.66
C VAL A 1093 -13.72 17.85 13.46
N VAL A 1094 -12.48 17.57 13.87
CA VAL A 1094 -11.40 18.56 13.98
C VAL A 1094 -10.10 18.01 13.38
N ASP A 1095 -9.49 18.76 12.44
CA ASP A 1095 -8.14 18.47 11.92
C ASP A 1095 -7.08 18.91 12.92
N LEU A 1096 -6.16 18.00 13.29
CA LEU A 1096 -5.04 18.31 14.17
C LEU A 1096 -4.10 19.39 13.60
N ALA A 1097 -4.11 19.68 12.30
CA ALA A 1097 -3.36 20.81 11.74
C ALA A 1097 -3.82 22.18 12.26
N GLY A 1098 -5.08 22.28 12.70
CA GLY A 1098 -5.67 23.50 13.25
C GLY A 1098 -5.58 23.61 14.79
N VAL A 1099 -5.07 22.58 15.47
CA VAL A 1099 -5.05 22.52 16.94
C VAL A 1099 -3.66 22.89 17.47
N ASP A 1100 -3.58 23.98 18.23
CA ASP A 1100 -2.38 24.32 19.01
C ASP A 1100 -2.58 23.89 20.48
N PRO A 1101 -1.91 22.83 20.96
CA PRO A 1101 -2.08 22.32 22.31
C PRO A 1101 -1.47 23.23 23.39
N ALA A 1102 -0.71 24.27 23.02
CA ALA A 1102 -0.27 25.31 23.96
C ALA A 1102 -1.39 26.33 24.29
N VAL A 1103 -2.49 26.36 23.53
CA VAL A 1103 -3.63 27.24 23.81
C VAL A 1103 -4.53 26.60 24.87
N PRO A 1104 -4.78 27.26 26.02
CA PRO A 1104 -5.66 26.72 27.06
C PRO A 1104 -7.08 26.46 26.53
N GLY A 1105 -7.56 25.22 26.67
CA GLY A 1105 -8.87 24.78 26.18
C GLY A 1105 -8.91 24.30 24.73
N ALA A 1106 -7.77 24.23 24.02
CA ALA A 1106 -7.71 23.63 22.67
C ALA A 1106 -8.05 22.13 22.64
N LEU A 1107 -7.92 21.45 23.78
CA LEU A 1107 -8.42 20.11 24.04
C LEU A 1107 -9.26 20.19 25.32
N ASP A 1108 -10.56 19.91 25.24
CA ASP A 1108 -11.49 20.08 26.36
C ASP A 1108 -11.54 18.79 27.22
N PRO A 1109 -10.97 18.78 28.45
CA PRO A 1109 -10.97 17.58 29.28
C PRO A 1109 -12.37 17.14 29.74
N SER A 1110 -13.40 18.00 29.62
CA SER A 1110 -14.79 17.64 29.94
C SER A 1110 -15.49 16.85 28.84
N ARG A 1111 -14.87 16.72 27.65
CA ARG A 1111 -15.43 16.03 26.48
C ARG A 1111 -14.67 14.73 26.16
N PRO A 1112 -15.35 13.62 25.83
CA PRO A 1112 -14.72 12.45 25.25
C PRO A 1112 -14.14 12.76 23.86
N HIS A 1113 -12.95 12.22 23.57
CA HIS A 1113 -12.26 12.42 22.30
C HIS A 1113 -11.99 11.09 21.58
N LEU A 1114 -12.30 11.00 20.28
CA LEU A 1114 -11.81 9.94 19.40
C LEU A 1114 -10.67 10.52 18.56
N LEU A 1115 -9.53 9.84 18.49
CA LEU A 1115 -8.38 10.21 17.66
C LEU A 1115 -8.22 9.21 16.51
N ILE A 1116 -8.31 9.68 15.28
CA ILE A 1116 -8.17 8.86 14.08
C ILE A 1116 -6.98 9.33 13.27
N SER A 1117 -5.90 8.56 13.23
CA SER A 1117 -4.64 9.01 12.60
C SER A 1117 -4.02 7.97 11.67
N SER A 1118 -3.64 8.43 10.48
CA SER A 1118 -2.83 7.67 9.52
C SER A 1118 -1.36 7.64 9.92
N THR A 1119 -0.62 6.68 9.38
CA THR A 1119 0.84 6.60 9.47
C THR A 1119 1.46 6.78 8.09
N TYR A 1120 2.64 7.41 8.01
CA TYR A 1120 3.30 7.74 6.75
C TYR A 1120 4.74 7.22 6.67
N GLY A 1121 5.18 6.81 5.48
CA GLY A 1121 6.55 6.32 5.23
C GLY A 1121 6.98 5.23 6.23
N ASP A 1122 8.21 5.36 6.74
CA ASP A 1122 8.78 4.47 7.78
C ASP A 1122 8.26 4.80 9.19
N GLY A 1123 6.95 5.03 9.32
CA GLY A 1123 6.28 5.23 10.61
C GLY A 1123 6.28 6.65 11.14
N GLU A 1124 6.42 7.63 10.24
CA GLU A 1124 6.34 9.05 10.55
C GLU A 1124 4.90 9.47 10.88
N LEU A 1125 4.81 10.59 11.61
CA LEU A 1125 3.57 11.34 11.75
C LEU A 1125 3.14 11.95 10.41
N PRO A 1126 1.85 11.89 10.05
CA PRO A 1126 1.32 12.60 8.90
C PRO A 1126 1.47 14.11 9.10
N THR A 1127 1.60 14.85 8.01
CA THR A 1127 1.92 16.28 7.98
C THR A 1127 0.94 17.11 8.82
N SER A 1128 -0.36 16.75 8.84
CA SER A 1128 -1.36 17.45 9.65
C SER A 1128 -1.16 17.28 11.17
N ALA A 1129 -0.44 16.24 11.62
CA ALA A 1129 -0.17 15.98 13.04
C ALA A 1129 1.15 16.58 13.56
N ARG A 1130 2.09 16.94 12.68
CA ARG A 1130 3.48 17.26 13.06
C ARG A 1130 3.59 18.50 13.95
N ALA A 1131 2.82 19.55 13.65
CA ALA A 1131 2.81 20.80 14.43
C ALA A 1131 2.21 20.57 15.83
N PHE A 1132 1.06 19.89 15.90
CA PHE A 1132 0.41 19.51 17.15
C PHE A 1132 1.33 18.68 18.06
N HIS A 1133 1.96 17.63 17.52
CA HIS A 1133 2.90 16.80 18.28
C HIS A 1133 4.12 17.57 18.80
N ALA A 1134 4.70 18.45 17.97
CA ALA A 1134 5.79 19.33 18.42
C ALA A 1134 5.33 20.30 19.52
N GLY A 1135 4.10 20.80 19.44
CA GLY A 1135 3.46 21.62 20.47
C GLY A 1135 3.31 20.89 21.80
N LEU A 1136 2.82 19.64 21.80
CA LEU A 1136 2.70 18.81 23.01
C LEU A 1136 4.06 18.63 23.69
N LEU A 1137 5.10 18.25 22.93
CA LEU A 1137 6.44 18.03 23.48
C LEU A 1137 7.09 19.30 24.03
N ALA A 1138 6.85 20.45 23.40
CA ALA A 1138 7.44 21.73 23.79
C ALA A 1138 6.72 22.40 24.98
N ALA A 1139 5.38 22.39 24.98
CA ALA A 1139 4.56 23.07 25.98
C ALA A 1139 4.25 22.19 27.20
N ARG A 1140 4.16 20.85 27.01
CA ARG A 1140 3.69 19.87 28.01
C ARG A 1140 2.48 20.36 28.80
N PRO A 1141 1.35 20.66 28.12
CA PRO A 1141 0.13 21.09 28.79
C PRO A 1141 -0.36 20.01 29.77
N ASP A 1142 -0.96 20.42 30.88
CA ASP A 1142 -1.62 19.47 31.79
C ASP A 1142 -2.96 19.02 31.17
N LEU A 1143 -3.00 17.79 30.69
CA LEU A 1143 -4.19 17.14 30.13
C LEU A 1143 -4.82 16.15 31.12
N THR A 1144 -4.49 16.25 32.42
CA THR A 1144 -5.07 15.41 33.47
C THR A 1144 -6.61 15.49 33.45
N GLY A 1145 -7.25 14.33 33.29
CA GLY A 1145 -8.71 14.21 33.20
C GLY A 1145 -9.26 14.15 31.78
N LEU A 1146 -8.47 14.46 30.74
CA LEU A 1146 -8.88 14.23 29.35
C LEU A 1146 -8.87 12.74 29.04
N ARG A 1147 -9.99 12.23 28.50
CA ARG A 1147 -10.19 10.81 28.17
C ARG A 1147 -10.40 10.63 26.68
N PHE A 1148 -9.61 9.76 26.05
CA PHE A 1148 -9.63 9.58 24.59
C PHE A 1148 -9.52 8.11 24.15
N ALA A 1149 -9.93 7.80 22.92
CA ALA A 1149 -9.70 6.51 22.27
C ALA A 1149 -9.00 6.71 20.92
N VAL A 1150 -8.29 5.69 20.41
CA VAL A 1150 -7.45 5.81 19.20
C VAL A 1150 -7.81 4.76 18.15
N PHE A 1151 -7.96 5.20 16.90
CA PHE A 1151 -8.03 4.35 15.70
C PHE A 1151 -6.85 4.68 14.77
N GLY A 1152 -5.97 3.70 14.57
CA GLY A 1152 -4.76 3.88 13.79
C GLY A 1152 -4.82 3.24 12.41
N LEU A 1153 -4.72 4.06 11.36
CA LEU A 1153 -4.62 3.58 9.98
C LEU A 1153 -3.14 3.40 9.63
N GLY A 1154 -2.75 2.18 9.25
CA GLY A 1154 -1.40 1.83 8.83
C GLY A 1154 -1.42 0.80 7.72
N ASP A 1155 -0.26 0.41 7.22
CA ASP A 1155 -0.12 -0.70 6.29
C ASP A 1155 0.66 -1.81 7.00
N ARG A 1156 0.05 -3.00 7.16
CA ARG A 1156 0.66 -4.11 7.90
C ARG A 1156 1.87 -4.67 7.15
N SER A 1157 2.04 -4.40 5.85
CA SER A 1157 3.26 -4.67 5.09
C SER A 1157 4.46 -3.80 5.47
N TYR A 1158 4.30 -2.94 6.49
CA TYR A 1158 5.38 -2.24 7.20
C TYR A 1158 5.34 -2.56 8.71
N HIS A 1159 5.63 -3.82 9.09
CA HIS A 1159 5.48 -4.34 10.46
C HIS A 1159 6.14 -3.49 11.56
N ALA A 1160 7.33 -2.93 11.31
CA ALA A 1160 8.05 -2.12 12.31
C ALA A 1160 7.37 -0.76 12.59
N THR A 1161 6.40 -0.39 11.77
CA THR A 1161 5.82 0.96 11.70
C THR A 1161 4.30 0.94 11.52
N TYR A 1162 3.65 -0.22 11.64
CA TYR A 1162 2.22 -0.40 11.44
C TYR A 1162 1.39 0.39 12.47
N SER A 1163 0.68 1.42 12.00
CA SER A 1163 -0.05 2.41 12.81
C SER A 1163 0.83 3.23 13.78
N ARG A 1164 2.16 3.29 13.55
CA ARG A 1164 3.12 4.01 14.42
C ARG A 1164 2.84 5.51 14.55
N GLY A 1165 2.28 6.15 13.52
CA GLY A 1165 1.92 7.57 13.57
C GLY A 1165 0.83 7.85 14.63
N SER A 1166 -0.17 6.98 14.76
CA SER A 1166 -1.21 7.08 15.78
C SER A 1166 -0.71 6.66 17.16
N GLU A 1167 0.23 5.71 17.26
CA GLU A 1167 0.92 5.36 18.52
C GLU A 1167 1.75 6.53 19.09
N VAL A 1168 2.50 7.23 18.24
CA VAL A 1168 3.30 8.40 18.65
C VAL A 1168 2.41 9.52 19.21
N LEU A 1169 1.23 9.75 18.60
CA LEU A 1169 0.25 10.71 19.13
C LEU A 1169 -0.39 10.24 20.44
N GLU A 1170 -0.73 8.94 20.58
CA GLU A 1170 -1.19 8.38 21.86
C GLU A 1170 -0.16 8.63 22.96
N GLN A 1171 1.11 8.31 22.70
CA GLN A 1171 2.18 8.45 23.68
C GLN A 1171 2.34 9.91 24.11
N ALA A 1172 2.42 10.86 23.17
CA ALA A 1172 2.58 12.28 23.49
C ALA A 1172 1.42 12.84 24.32
N LEU A 1173 0.18 12.41 24.05
CA LEU A 1173 -1.00 12.79 24.84
C LEU A 1173 -0.94 12.21 26.27
N ARG A 1174 -0.53 10.93 26.40
CA ARG A 1174 -0.41 10.26 27.70
C ARG A 1174 0.73 10.80 28.56
N GLU A 1175 1.85 11.20 27.95
CA GLU A 1175 2.95 11.91 28.63
C GLU A 1175 2.53 13.29 29.17
N CYS A 1176 1.47 13.88 28.62
CA CYS A 1176 0.85 15.12 29.09
C CYS A 1176 -0.30 14.87 30.10
N GLY A 1177 -0.58 13.63 30.50
CA GLY A 1177 -1.58 13.30 31.53
C GLY A 1177 -2.94 12.83 31.04
N ALA A 1178 -3.16 12.72 29.71
CA ALA A 1178 -4.41 12.20 29.17
C ALA A 1178 -4.54 10.66 29.33
N GLU A 1179 -5.75 10.16 29.50
CA GLU A 1179 -6.07 8.75 29.68
C GLU A 1179 -6.60 8.13 28.37
N ARG A 1180 -5.94 7.09 27.84
CA ARG A 1180 -6.51 6.29 26.74
C ARG A 1180 -7.48 5.23 27.28
N VAL A 1181 -8.69 5.25 26.76
CA VAL A 1181 -9.83 4.40 27.13
C VAL A 1181 -10.26 3.55 25.92
N GLY A 1182 -10.90 2.40 26.16
CA GLY A 1182 -11.40 1.50 25.11
C GLY A 1182 -10.32 0.65 24.46
N ALA A 1183 -10.70 -0.13 23.44
CA ALA A 1183 -9.75 -0.86 22.60
C ALA A 1183 -9.03 0.11 21.63
N TYR A 1184 -7.77 -0.17 21.32
CA TYR A 1184 -7.07 0.53 20.24
C TYR A 1184 -7.51 -0.08 18.91
N GLY A 1185 -8.21 0.69 18.08
CA GLY A 1185 -8.65 0.23 16.76
C GLY A 1185 -7.53 0.32 15.73
N ARG A 1186 -7.44 -0.62 14.79
CA ARG A 1186 -6.47 -0.60 13.70
C ARG A 1186 -7.11 -0.92 12.37
N HIS A 1187 -6.61 -0.29 11.32
CA HIS A 1187 -6.89 -0.65 9.93
C HIS A 1187 -5.58 -0.97 9.21
N ASP A 1188 -5.61 -2.03 8.40
CA ASP A 1188 -4.56 -2.42 7.48
C ASP A 1188 -4.88 -1.99 6.05
N ALA A 1189 -4.16 -0.99 5.55
CA ALA A 1189 -4.25 -0.47 4.20
C ALA A 1189 -3.73 -1.43 3.12
N GLY A 1190 -2.97 -2.46 3.48
CA GLY A 1190 -2.62 -3.59 2.60
C GLY A 1190 -3.68 -4.69 2.58
N GLY A 1191 -4.62 -4.67 3.54
CA GLY A 1191 -5.69 -5.65 3.70
C GLY A 1191 -6.88 -5.45 2.77
N ARG A 1192 -7.89 -6.33 2.88
CA ARG A 1192 -9.12 -6.28 2.08
C ARG A 1192 -10.21 -5.40 2.70
N ASP A 1193 -10.19 -5.27 4.02
CA ASP A 1193 -11.19 -4.51 4.78
C ASP A 1193 -11.00 -3.00 4.60
N LEU A 1194 -12.09 -2.23 4.59
CA LEU A 1194 -11.96 -0.77 4.70
C LEU A 1194 -11.69 -0.35 6.13
N ALA A 1195 -11.01 0.79 6.24
CA ALA A 1195 -10.85 1.49 7.49
C ALA A 1195 -12.20 1.81 8.15
N ALA A 1196 -13.21 2.19 7.36
CA ALA A 1196 -14.55 2.47 7.85
C ALA A 1196 -15.27 1.22 8.39
N ASP A 1197 -15.22 0.10 7.66
CA ASP A 1197 -15.87 -1.16 8.04
C ASP A 1197 -15.41 -1.65 9.43
N LEU A 1198 -14.16 -1.34 9.79
CA LEU A 1198 -13.58 -1.60 11.12
C LEU A 1198 -13.79 -0.45 12.13
N ALA A 1199 -13.76 0.81 11.68
CA ALA A 1199 -13.84 1.99 12.55
C ALA A 1199 -15.27 2.28 13.06
N LEU A 1200 -16.32 1.99 12.29
CA LEU A 1200 -17.70 2.22 12.74
C LEU A 1200 -18.07 1.36 13.97
N PRO A 1201 -17.90 0.02 13.97
CA PRO A 1201 -18.17 -0.78 15.17
C PRO A 1201 -17.18 -0.47 16.31
N TRP A 1202 -15.90 -0.21 16.00
CA TRP A 1202 -14.93 0.25 17.00
C TRP A 1202 -15.38 1.53 17.71
N ALA A 1203 -15.94 2.50 16.97
CA ALA A 1203 -16.35 3.78 17.53
C ALA A 1203 -17.52 3.62 18.51
N ASP A 1204 -18.45 2.69 18.26
CA ASP A 1204 -19.52 2.37 19.20
C ASP A 1204 -18.96 1.85 20.54
N GLU A 1205 -18.00 0.91 20.50
CA GLU A 1205 -17.34 0.38 21.69
C GLU A 1205 -16.48 1.45 22.41
N ALA A 1206 -15.73 2.24 21.65
CA ALA A 1206 -14.86 3.29 22.16
C ALA A 1206 -15.66 4.37 22.91
N VAL A 1207 -16.77 4.85 22.33
CA VAL A 1207 -17.61 5.87 22.98
C VAL A 1207 -18.38 5.30 24.18
N ALA A 1208 -18.81 4.03 24.13
CA ALA A 1208 -19.39 3.36 25.29
C ALA A 1208 -18.40 3.27 26.46
N ALA A 1209 -17.13 2.91 26.20
CA ALA A 1209 -16.09 2.88 27.23
C ALA A 1209 -15.73 4.29 27.76
N LEU A 1210 -15.73 5.31 26.90
CA LEU A 1210 -15.56 6.70 27.30
C LEU A 1210 -16.73 7.19 28.18
N SER A 1211 -17.97 6.80 27.89
CA SER A 1211 -19.14 7.17 28.68
C SER A 1211 -19.30 6.37 29.99
N ALA A 1212 -18.71 5.17 30.10
CA ALA A 1212 -18.79 4.37 31.33
C ALA A 1212 -18.05 5.00 32.53
N GLY A 1213 -16.95 5.75 32.28
CA GLY A 1213 -16.13 6.33 33.34
C GLY A 1213 -16.68 7.59 34.00
N THR A 1214 -17.58 8.33 33.35
CA THR A 1214 -18.20 9.55 33.92
C THR A 1214 -19.30 9.23 34.95
N ALA A 1215 -19.82 8.00 34.98
CA ALA A 1215 -20.81 7.59 35.97
C ALA A 1215 -20.21 7.34 37.37
N GLN A 1216 -18.90 7.13 37.48
CA GLN A 1216 -18.25 6.67 38.72
C GLN A 1216 -17.69 7.81 39.60
N THR A 1217 -17.59 9.02 39.06
CA THR A 1217 -17.19 10.25 39.79
C THR A 1217 -18.37 11.08 40.32
N ALA A 1218 -19.61 10.69 40.00
CA ALA A 1218 -20.82 11.31 40.54
C ALA A 1218 -21.29 10.70 41.89
N VAL A 1219 -20.57 9.71 42.41
CA VAL A 1219 -20.87 9.02 43.69
C VAL A 1219 -19.59 8.87 44.53
N SER A 1220 -19.00 10.00 44.93
CA SER A 1220 -17.92 10.09 45.93
C SER A 1220 -17.95 11.44 46.65
#